data_AF-A0A1V9FGV7-F1
#
_entry.id   AF-A0A1V9FGV7-F1
#
_cell.length_a   1.000
_cell.length_b   1.000
_cell.length_c   1.000
_cell.angle_alpha   90.00
_cell.angle_beta   90.00
_cell.angle_gamma   90.00
#
_symmetry.space_group_name_H-M   'P 1'
#
loop_
_entity.id
_entity.type
_entity.pdbx_description
1 polymer ?
#
loop_
_entity_poly.entity_id
_entity_poly.type
_entity_poly.pdbx_seq_one_letter_code
_entity_poly.pdbx_strand_id
1 'polypeptide(L)'
;MLVSNKQQLHEALLKAQPGDTILLNKGRWNNVALVIETSGTKEMPVVIAAEAPGTVQFTGNSFIRFGGNHVVVSGIQFVDGFAENGAVVEFRKNNEKPANNCRLTNCVINDYNKPGRFDNESWIVLWGRHNRIDHCTIGGKLTGGTTIIVELNDERSQQNYHEIDSNYFNGRLPLGSNGGETIRVGVSRYALTSSHTSIHHNYFERCSGEVEIISVKSCDNQINNNTFYECEGGLVLRHGERNTVTGNVFIGNQMPHTGGVRIINPGHKVSNNLFIELAGERFHAAFSVLNGVPNSLPNRYVQVKDVEIDHNTFVGCKSIVFGAGKDPERTAAPANVVFRNNLISSKSNLLYEDANNDGGILFQSNSAIVQGTAALAKGFSPAGKSGVRNVTYKGRCYTLPVHTNGVGLKQVSWMDADEAGARWYEPAGPALTAPVTYTVPAAQSKELPGIVAKARPGDIIQLADTGLYELDEPLVIRTLITIKGRDGEFKPQLVNTGAKSLPAFVIIENGGGITLEHVQFNSAYKSYGDVQTAISTTTKPMNGHYRLQVHDCVFFNFNESSSGCIRGTKSTYADSVIITNSLFHHNSGTGIDFSAEKDDKGIYNVAHLLVRNCVFTNMLSTAINVYRGGNDESTTGPNVVIDHCTFNEVDNRMQGCVVKLPGVQTASVTNCVFNKSGAGGRCIWFEEMSWDKLRVDYCNFYKSGRVSSFFNNVTGKHIYYNNPVFNDPSLYDFRLAAGTLKSADGKRLGVN
;
A
#
# COMPACT_ATOMS: atom_id res chain seq x y z
N MET A 1 0.68 -32.67 29.59
CA MET A 1 0.73 -31.86 30.81
C MET A 1 -0.01 -30.55 30.57
N LEU A 2 -0.99 -30.17 31.39
CA LEU A 2 -1.66 -28.86 31.31
C LEU A 2 -0.89 -27.83 32.16
N VAL A 3 -0.64 -26.65 31.62
CA VAL A 3 0.02 -25.53 32.32
C VAL A 3 -0.86 -24.28 32.27
N SER A 4 -0.91 -23.52 33.36
CA SER A 4 -1.82 -22.38 33.53
C SER A 4 -1.12 -21.04 33.71
N ASN A 5 0.21 -21.02 33.78
CA ASN A 5 0.98 -19.78 33.85
C ASN A 5 2.41 -19.96 33.30
N LYS A 6 3.12 -18.83 33.13
CA LYS A 6 4.46 -18.79 32.53
C LYS A 6 5.50 -19.62 33.28
N GLN A 7 5.42 -19.69 34.61
CA GLN A 7 6.34 -20.49 35.41
C GLN A 7 6.13 -21.99 35.16
N GLN A 8 4.89 -22.46 35.18
CA GLN A 8 4.56 -23.85 34.89
C GLN A 8 4.96 -24.24 33.46
N LEU A 9 4.75 -23.35 32.48
CA LEU A 9 5.21 -23.55 31.11
C LEU A 9 6.74 -23.71 31.05
N HIS A 10 7.49 -22.85 31.72
CA HIS A 10 8.95 -22.95 31.77
C HIS A 10 9.43 -24.26 32.41
N GLU A 11 8.85 -24.64 33.56
CA GLU A 11 9.17 -25.90 34.25
C GLU A 11 8.83 -27.13 33.42
N ALA A 12 7.70 -27.09 32.68
CA ALA A 12 7.31 -28.16 31.77
C ALA A 12 8.29 -28.31 30.61
N LEU A 13 8.72 -27.20 30.00
CA LEU A 13 9.70 -27.21 28.90
C LEU A 13 11.05 -27.80 29.32
N LEU A 14 11.52 -27.50 30.54
CA LEU A 14 12.77 -28.05 31.07
C LEU A 14 12.74 -29.57 31.30
N LYS A 15 11.55 -30.13 31.55
CA LYS A 15 11.37 -31.56 31.85
C LYS A 15 10.91 -32.37 30.65
N ALA A 16 10.40 -31.71 29.62
CA ALA A 16 9.84 -32.36 28.43
C ALA A 16 10.83 -33.37 27.81
N GLN A 17 10.28 -34.49 27.37
CA GLN A 17 10.97 -35.55 26.64
C GLN A 17 10.30 -35.73 25.26
N PRO A 18 10.97 -36.39 24.29
CA PRO A 18 10.34 -36.75 23.03
C PRO A 18 8.98 -37.45 23.24
N GLY A 19 7.94 -36.94 22.57
CA GLY A 19 6.56 -37.43 22.67
C GLY A 19 5.68 -36.68 23.66
N ASP A 20 6.26 -35.84 24.52
CA ASP A 20 5.47 -35.06 25.48
C ASP A 20 4.63 -33.98 24.80
N THR A 21 3.43 -33.78 25.34
CA THR A 21 2.53 -32.69 24.97
C THR A 21 2.32 -31.74 26.16
N ILE A 22 2.63 -30.46 25.97
CA ILE A 22 2.36 -29.36 26.90
C ILE A 22 1.15 -28.59 26.38
N LEU A 23 0.04 -28.64 27.12
CA LEU A 23 -1.19 -27.92 26.82
C LEU A 23 -1.25 -26.62 27.61
N LEU A 24 -1.52 -25.51 26.94
CA LEU A 24 -1.71 -24.19 27.52
C LEU A 24 -3.18 -24.01 27.88
N ASN A 25 -3.46 -23.76 29.16
CA ASN A 25 -4.81 -23.47 29.64
C ASN A 25 -5.34 -22.16 29.01
N LYS A 26 -6.67 -22.10 28.82
CA LYS A 26 -7.35 -20.94 28.25
C LYS A 26 -7.00 -19.64 28.98
N GLY A 27 -6.85 -18.56 28.24
CA GLY A 27 -6.68 -17.23 28.80
C GLY A 27 -5.74 -16.33 28.00
N ARG A 28 -5.53 -15.14 28.56
CA ARG A 28 -4.60 -14.13 28.05
C ARG A 28 -3.27 -14.24 28.79
N TRP A 29 -2.24 -14.61 28.06
CA TRP A 29 -0.89 -14.77 28.55
C TRP A 29 -0.06 -13.56 28.13
N ASN A 30 0.28 -12.73 29.10
CA ASN A 30 1.00 -11.47 28.85
C ASN A 30 2.52 -11.65 28.97
N ASN A 31 3.26 -11.13 27.99
CA ASN A 31 4.72 -11.15 27.91
C ASN A 31 5.30 -12.58 28.05
N VAL A 32 4.90 -13.49 27.16
CA VAL A 32 5.38 -14.88 27.10
C VAL A 32 6.57 -15.00 26.16
N ALA A 33 7.74 -15.31 26.72
CA ALA A 33 8.89 -15.75 25.95
C ALA A 33 8.87 -17.29 25.82
N LEU A 34 8.27 -17.83 24.76
CA LEU A 34 8.25 -19.27 24.52
C LEU A 34 9.55 -19.70 23.82
N VAL A 35 10.56 -20.07 24.60
CA VAL A 35 11.85 -20.58 24.11
C VAL A 35 11.91 -22.09 24.31
N ILE A 36 11.93 -22.84 23.21
CA ILE A 36 11.80 -24.31 23.22
C ILE A 36 13.14 -24.93 22.84
N GLU A 37 13.91 -25.42 23.81
CA GLU A 37 15.24 -26.02 23.56
C GLU A 37 15.21 -27.55 23.50
N THR A 38 14.17 -28.16 24.04
CA THR A 38 13.98 -29.61 24.02
C THR A 38 13.64 -30.07 22.61
N SER A 39 14.31 -31.12 22.15
CA SER A 39 14.03 -31.75 20.87
C SER A 39 13.17 -32.99 21.04
N GLY A 40 12.23 -33.19 20.13
CA GLY A 40 11.57 -34.48 19.94
C GLY A 40 12.36 -35.38 18.99
N THR A 41 11.71 -36.44 18.53
CA THR A 41 12.14 -37.23 17.37
C THR A 41 11.10 -37.17 16.27
N LYS A 42 11.41 -37.72 15.09
CA LYS A 42 10.47 -37.81 13.97
C LYS A 42 9.18 -38.53 14.36
N GLU A 43 9.30 -39.60 15.15
CA GLU A 43 8.17 -40.43 15.59
C GLU A 43 7.50 -39.88 16.86
N MET A 44 8.25 -39.14 17.68
CA MET A 44 7.79 -38.62 18.98
C MET A 44 8.14 -37.13 19.11
N PRO A 45 7.43 -36.24 18.38
CA PRO A 45 7.66 -34.81 18.47
C PRO A 45 7.28 -34.28 19.86
N VAL A 46 7.91 -33.17 20.28
CA VAL A 46 7.43 -32.41 21.45
C VAL A 46 6.35 -31.46 20.96
N VAL A 47 5.17 -31.46 21.60
CA VAL A 47 4.02 -30.64 21.20
C VAL A 47 3.73 -29.58 22.25
N ILE A 48 3.61 -28.32 21.84
CA ILE A 48 3.11 -27.22 22.67
C ILE A 48 1.85 -26.69 21.99
N ALA A 49 0.68 -26.83 22.63
CA ALA A 49 -0.56 -26.43 22.02
C ALA A 49 -1.50 -25.73 23.00
N ALA A 50 -2.41 -24.91 22.51
CA ALA A 50 -3.58 -24.53 23.30
C ALA A 50 -4.41 -25.78 23.65
N GLU A 51 -4.95 -25.85 24.87
CA GLU A 51 -5.84 -26.95 25.28
C GLU A 51 -7.04 -27.08 24.34
N ALA A 52 -7.63 -25.95 23.96
CA ALA A 52 -8.57 -25.83 22.85
C ALA A 52 -8.07 -24.74 21.89
N PRO A 53 -8.03 -24.97 20.56
CA PRO A 53 -7.56 -23.96 19.61
C PRO A 53 -8.30 -22.63 19.75
N GLY A 54 -7.56 -21.51 19.73
CA GLY A 54 -8.11 -20.17 19.84
C GLY A 54 -8.44 -19.70 21.25
N THR A 55 -8.37 -20.56 22.26
CA THR A 55 -8.64 -20.14 23.66
C THR A 55 -7.43 -19.53 24.36
N VAL A 56 -6.27 -19.48 23.70
CA VAL A 56 -5.00 -18.97 24.26
C VAL A 56 -4.52 -17.78 23.45
N GLN A 57 -4.43 -16.63 24.12
CA GLN A 57 -3.99 -15.37 23.53
C GLN A 57 -2.65 -14.95 24.13
N PHE A 58 -1.63 -14.82 23.30
CA PHE A 58 -0.34 -14.23 23.64
C PHE A 58 -0.40 -12.72 23.38
N THR A 59 -0.11 -11.94 24.42
CA THR A 59 -0.28 -10.47 24.45
C THR A 59 1.00 -9.77 24.92
N GLY A 60 1.09 -8.45 24.71
CA GLY A 60 2.27 -7.67 25.10
C GLY A 60 3.53 -8.07 24.31
N ASN A 61 4.66 -8.21 24.99
CA ASN A 61 5.93 -8.67 24.42
C ASN A 61 6.03 -10.21 24.46
N SER A 62 5.16 -10.88 23.69
CA SER A 62 5.19 -12.34 23.53
C SER A 62 5.80 -12.77 22.20
N PHE A 63 6.54 -13.88 22.20
CA PHE A 63 7.21 -14.43 21.02
C PHE A 63 7.56 -15.93 21.18
N ILE A 64 7.89 -16.59 20.07
CA ILE A 64 8.32 -18.00 20.01
C ILE A 64 9.73 -18.10 19.43
N ARG A 65 10.58 -18.93 20.04
CA ARG A 65 11.89 -19.33 19.54
C ARG A 65 12.01 -20.84 19.57
N PHE A 66 12.13 -21.47 18.40
CA PHE A 66 12.45 -22.89 18.29
C PHE A 66 13.96 -23.07 18.40
N GLY A 67 14.44 -23.64 19.50
CA GLY A 67 15.85 -24.02 19.71
C GLY A 67 16.11 -25.53 19.63
N GLY A 68 15.06 -26.36 19.64
CA GLY A 68 15.10 -27.81 19.45
C GLY A 68 14.54 -28.25 18.10
N ASN A 69 14.76 -29.52 17.74
CA ASN A 69 14.25 -30.15 16.53
C ASN A 69 12.97 -30.95 16.80
N HIS A 70 12.16 -31.22 15.77
CA HIS A 70 10.94 -32.04 15.90
C HIS A 70 9.95 -31.50 16.95
N VAL A 71 9.67 -30.20 16.87
CA VAL A 71 8.75 -29.51 17.77
C VAL A 71 7.52 -29.03 16.99
N VAL A 72 6.33 -29.21 17.56
CA VAL A 72 5.08 -28.68 17.01
C VAL A 72 4.51 -27.62 17.95
N VAL A 73 4.18 -26.44 17.43
CA VAL A 73 3.45 -25.40 18.16
C VAL A 73 2.10 -25.16 17.49
N SER A 74 1.01 -25.17 18.26
CA SER A 74 -0.34 -25.06 17.68
C SER A 74 -1.40 -24.31 18.51
N GLY A 75 -2.35 -23.66 17.82
CA GLY A 75 -3.58 -23.15 18.43
C GLY A 75 -3.45 -21.83 19.19
N ILE A 76 -2.35 -21.09 19.01
CA ILE A 76 -2.03 -19.85 19.75
C ILE A 76 -2.39 -18.63 18.91
N GLN A 77 -3.03 -17.63 19.52
CA GLN A 77 -3.33 -16.34 18.91
C GLN A 77 -2.40 -15.24 19.46
N PHE A 78 -1.71 -14.50 18.61
CA PHE A 78 -1.00 -13.26 18.98
C PHE A 78 -1.89 -12.05 18.71
N VAL A 79 -2.16 -11.27 19.77
CA VAL A 79 -3.01 -10.05 19.74
C VAL A 79 -2.54 -9.04 20.79
N ASP A 80 -2.90 -7.76 20.63
CA ASP A 80 -2.66 -6.71 21.62
C ASP A 80 -1.20 -6.65 22.11
N GLY A 81 -0.25 -6.60 21.17
CA GLY A 81 1.17 -6.61 21.47
C GLY A 81 2.05 -6.56 20.23
N PHE A 82 3.36 -6.72 20.46
CA PHE A 82 4.39 -6.83 19.44
C PHE A 82 5.65 -7.46 20.07
N ALA A 83 6.52 -8.06 19.26
CA ALA A 83 7.82 -8.52 19.75
C ALA A 83 8.78 -7.32 19.82
N GLU A 84 9.33 -7.02 21.01
CA GLU A 84 10.29 -5.91 21.14
C GLU A 84 11.57 -6.18 20.33
N ASN A 85 12.06 -7.43 20.40
CA ASN A 85 13.32 -7.86 19.79
C ASN A 85 13.12 -9.08 18.87
N GLY A 86 13.74 -9.05 17.69
CA GLY A 86 13.62 -10.12 16.69
C GLY A 86 12.21 -10.24 16.13
N ALA A 87 11.88 -11.40 15.56
CA ALA A 87 10.56 -11.68 15.01
C ALA A 87 9.56 -12.18 16.08
N VAL A 88 8.26 -12.23 15.74
CA VAL A 88 7.24 -12.86 16.61
C VAL A 88 7.53 -14.37 16.76
N VAL A 89 7.91 -15.03 15.67
CA VAL A 89 8.33 -16.44 15.65
C VAL A 89 9.67 -16.56 14.92
N GLU A 90 10.66 -17.18 15.55
CA GLU A 90 11.89 -17.57 14.87
C GLU A 90 12.15 -19.08 15.01
N PHE A 91 12.52 -19.71 13.89
CA PHE A 91 12.95 -21.11 13.86
C PHE A 91 14.42 -21.28 14.27
N ARG A 92 14.82 -20.53 15.29
CA ARG A 92 16.09 -20.62 15.99
C ARG A 92 15.94 -20.01 17.38
N LYS A 93 16.80 -20.41 18.32
CA LYS A 93 16.97 -19.67 19.58
C LYS A 93 17.90 -18.48 19.40
N ASN A 94 19.00 -18.72 18.69
CA ASN A 94 20.09 -17.78 18.41
C ASN A 94 20.86 -18.29 17.18
N ASN A 95 21.95 -17.60 16.81
CA ASN A 95 22.75 -17.98 15.64
C ASN A 95 23.36 -19.39 15.79
N GLU A 96 23.59 -19.88 16.99
CA GLU A 96 24.22 -21.18 17.24
C GLU A 96 23.23 -22.34 17.11
N LYS A 97 21.94 -22.10 17.40
CA LYS A 97 20.90 -23.14 17.47
C LYS A 97 19.73 -22.89 16.51
N PRO A 98 19.89 -23.12 15.20
CA PRO A 98 18.76 -23.23 14.26
C PRO A 98 17.95 -24.52 14.52
N ALA A 99 16.64 -24.45 14.36
CA ALA A 99 15.73 -25.58 14.53
C ALA A 99 15.41 -26.27 13.20
N ASN A 100 15.19 -27.58 13.24
CA ASN A 100 14.88 -28.40 12.07
C ASN A 100 13.69 -29.31 12.34
N ASN A 101 12.94 -29.64 11.29
CA ASN A 101 11.77 -30.51 11.37
C ASN A 101 10.69 -30.00 12.35
N CYS A 102 10.58 -28.68 12.53
CA CYS A 102 9.61 -28.05 13.42
C CYS A 102 8.40 -27.53 12.65
N ARG A 103 7.25 -27.44 13.32
CA ARG A 103 5.97 -27.07 12.71
C ARG A 103 5.26 -25.99 13.53
N LEU A 104 4.89 -24.89 12.90
CA LEU A 104 3.93 -23.91 13.42
C LEU A 104 2.60 -24.12 12.70
N THR A 105 1.53 -24.49 13.42
CA THR A 105 0.27 -24.82 12.76
C THR A 105 -0.98 -24.34 13.50
N ASN A 106 -2.02 -23.95 12.78
CA ASN A 106 -3.30 -23.57 13.38
C ASN A 106 -3.18 -22.39 14.37
N CYS A 107 -2.24 -21.47 14.11
CA CYS A 107 -1.96 -20.28 14.91
C CYS A 107 -2.47 -19.01 14.20
N VAL A 108 -2.65 -17.94 14.95
CA VAL A 108 -3.08 -16.64 14.41
C VAL A 108 -2.09 -15.56 14.82
N ILE A 109 -1.64 -14.75 13.87
CA ILE A 109 -0.94 -13.49 14.13
C ILE A 109 -1.74 -12.38 13.45
N ASN A 110 -2.44 -11.58 14.25
CA ASN A 110 -3.30 -10.52 13.72
C ASN A 110 -3.08 -9.20 14.48
N ASP A 111 -2.83 -8.12 13.74
CA ASP A 111 -2.61 -6.77 14.27
C ASP A 111 -1.50 -6.64 15.35
N TYR A 112 -0.53 -7.56 15.35
CA TYR A 112 0.55 -7.63 16.35
C TYR A 112 1.76 -6.77 15.96
N ASN A 113 1.53 -5.45 15.89
CA ASN A 113 2.40 -4.48 15.26
C ASN A 113 3.14 -3.59 16.27
N LYS A 114 4.42 -3.29 15.99
CA LYS A 114 5.09 -2.14 16.61
C LYS A 114 4.38 -0.81 16.27
N PRO A 115 4.46 0.21 17.14
CA PRO A 115 3.61 1.39 17.05
C PRO A 115 3.92 2.31 15.85
N GLY A 116 5.16 2.36 15.38
CA GLY A 116 5.55 3.16 14.22
C GLY A 116 5.57 2.37 12.91
N ARG A 117 5.09 2.98 11.81
CA ARG A 117 5.11 2.40 10.45
C ARG A 117 6.47 1.85 10.03
N PHE A 118 7.58 2.49 10.44
CA PHE A 118 8.95 2.07 10.11
C PHE A 118 9.73 1.50 11.28
N ASP A 119 9.04 1.11 12.35
CA ASP A 119 9.60 0.26 13.40
C ASP A 119 9.72 -1.16 12.85
N ASN A 120 10.67 -1.37 11.94
CA ASN A 120 10.75 -2.55 11.10
C ASN A 120 10.75 -3.85 11.92
N GLU A 121 9.93 -4.80 11.49
CA GLU A 121 9.85 -6.13 12.07
C GLU A 121 9.41 -7.16 11.02
N SER A 122 9.79 -8.41 11.25
CA SER A 122 9.20 -9.56 10.59
C SER A 122 8.40 -10.35 11.60
N TRP A 123 7.32 -10.99 11.17
CA TRP A 123 6.52 -11.80 12.09
C TRP A 123 7.04 -13.22 12.19
N ILE A 124 7.46 -13.83 11.08
CA ILE A 124 8.01 -15.19 11.10
C ILE A 124 9.32 -15.23 10.34
N VAL A 125 10.35 -15.82 10.94
CA VAL A 125 11.64 -16.05 10.27
C VAL A 125 12.02 -17.52 10.38
N LEU A 126 12.08 -18.18 9.22
CA LEU A 126 12.53 -19.55 9.05
C LEU A 126 14.05 -19.60 8.94
N TRP A 127 14.64 -20.47 9.74
CA TRP A 127 16.05 -20.90 9.73
C TRP A 127 16.07 -22.43 9.71
N GLY A 128 17.25 -23.04 9.56
CA GLY A 128 17.41 -24.49 9.56
C GLY A 128 16.77 -25.16 8.35
N ARG A 129 16.31 -26.41 8.49
CA ARG A 129 15.77 -27.23 7.40
C ARG A 129 14.52 -27.99 7.79
N HIS A 130 13.70 -28.33 6.81
CA HIS A 130 12.49 -29.15 6.91
C HIS A 130 11.44 -28.63 7.90
N ASN A 131 11.46 -27.33 8.19
CA ASN A 131 10.41 -26.67 8.96
C ASN A 131 9.16 -26.40 8.12
N ARG A 132 8.00 -26.36 8.79
CA ARG A 132 6.69 -26.16 8.17
C ARG A 132 5.87 -25.07 8.88
N ILE A 133 5.22 -24.22 8.10
CA ILE A 133 4.21 -23.26 8.57
C ILE A 133 2.92 -23.58 7.82
N ASP A 134 1.88 -24.00 8.55
CA ASP A 134 0.64 -24.40 7.90
C ASP A 134 -0.65 -24.10 8.66
N HIS A 135 -1.77 -23.96 7.95
CA HIS A 135 -3.08 -23.67 8.56
C HIS A 135 -3.05 -22.46 9.51
N CYS A 136 -2.17 -21.49 9.30
CA CYS A 136 -2.11 -20.28 10.11
C CYS A 136 -2.85 -19.14 9.43
N THR A 137 -3.49 -18.27 10.23
CA THR A 137 -4.06 -17.01 9.73
C THR A 137 -3.15 -15.85 10.13
N ILE A 138 -2.67 -15.11 9.14
CA ILE A 138 -1.66 -14.06 9.30
C ILE A 138 -2.17 -12.80 8.59
N GLY A 139 -2.48 -11.73 9.32
CA GLY A 139 -3.12 -10.55 8.74
C GLY A 139 -2.91 -9.28 9.54
N GLY A 140 -3.13 -8.12 8.91
CA GLY A 140 -3.10 -6.83 9.62
C GLY A 140 -1.70 -6.32 9.96
N LYS A 141 -0.65 -6.73 9.23
CA LYS A 141 0.69 -6.13 9.42
C LYS A 141 0.73 -4.72 8.81
N LEU A 142 1.09 -3.72 9.62
CA LEU A 142 1.12 -2.30 9.26
C LEU A 142 2.54 -1.70 9.28
N THR A 143 3.49 -2.44 9.86
CA THR A 143 4.89 -2.02 9.96
C THR A 143 5.69 -2.45 8.74
N GLY A 144 6.80 -1.74 8.49
CA GLY A 144 7.82 -2.14 7.54
C GLY A 144 8.50 -3.44 7.94
N GLY A 145 9.14 -4.09 6.97
CA GLY A 145 9.70 -5.42 7.09
C GLY A 145 8.76 -6.50 6.57
N THR A 146 9.34 -7.50 5.91
CA THR A 146 8.62 -8.63 5.32
C THR A 146 7.85 -9.43 6.39
N THR A 147 6.64 -9.89 6.12
CA THR A 147 5.85 -10.67 7.10
C THR A 147 6.51 -12.02 7.42
N ILE A 148 6.88 -12.80 6.40
CA ILE A 148 7.62 -14.07 6.53
C ILE A 148 8.93 -14.02 5.76
N ILE A 149 10.04 -14.36 6.41
CA ILE A 149 11.35 -14.52 5.77
C ILE A 149 11.80 -15.98 5.86
N VAL A 150 12.28 -16.53 4.75
CA VAL A 150 13.16 -17.71 4.75
C VAL A 150 14.59 -17.22 4.63
N GLU A 151 15.39 -17.45 5.67
CA GLU A 151 16.74 -16.91 5.77
C GLU A 151 17.80 -17.91 5.30
N LEU A 152 18.76 -17.42 4.50
CA LEU A 152 19.80 -18.22 3.85
C LEU A 152 21.22 -17.76 4.23
N ASN A 153 21.33 -16.75 5.11
CA ASN A 153 22.60 -16.21 5.56
C ASN A 153 23.49 -17.21 6.31
N ASP A 154 22.96 -18.39 6.66
CA ASP A 154 23.66 -19.49 7.30
C ASP A 154 23.52 -20.75 6.43
N GLU A 155 24.62 -21.45 6.13
CA GLU A 155 24.63 -22.69 5.32
C GLU A 155 23.72 -23.79 5.89
N ARG A 156 23.52 -23.81 7.22
CA ARG A 156 22.59 -24.73 7.89
C ARG A 156 21.12 -24.43 7.58
N SER A 157 20.84 -23.25 7.03
CA SER A 157 19.49 -22.79 6.61
C SER A 157 19.29 -22.76 5.09
N GLN A 158 20.34 -23.10 4.33
CA GLN A 158 20.29 -23.29 2.88
C GLN A 158 19.83 -24.72 2.56
N GLN A 159 19.39 -24.96 1.32
CA GLN A 159 18.81 -26.25 0.89
C GLN A 159 17.82 -26.76 1.94
N ASN A 160 16.89 -25.89 2.32
CA ASN A 160 16.10 -26.05 3.53
C ASN A 160 14.92 -26.97 3.34
N TYR A 161 14.33 -27.08 2.15
CA TYR A 161 13.11 -27.86 1.95
C TYR A 161 11.99 -27.46 2.95
N HIS A 162 11.88 -26.17 3.25
CA HIS A 162 10.79 -25.65 4.05
C HIS A 162 9.46 -25.74 3.30
N GLU A 163 8.38 -25.88 4.04
CA GLU A 163 7.01 -25.90 3.52
C GLU A 163 6.20 -24.76 4.14
N ILE A 164 5.58 -23.94 3.32
CA ILE A 164 4.65 -22.88 3.72
C ILE A 164 3.34 -23.16 2.99
N ASP A 165 2.37 -23.73 3.68
CA ASP A 165 1.17 -24.24 3.02
C ASP A 165 -0.15 -24.06 3.77
N SER A 166 -1.26 -24.01 3.04
CA SER A 166 -2.59 -23.97 3.66
C SER A 166 -2.78 -22.78 4.62
N ASN A 167 -2.01 -21.70 4.46
CA ASN A 167 -2.11 -20.50 5.30
C ASN A 167 -3.04 -19.46 4.67
N TYR A 168 -3.74 -18.72 5.52
CA TYR A 168 -4.56 -17.58 5.11
C TYR A 168 -3.82 -16.28 5.44
N PHE A 169 -3.34 -15.60 4.40
CA PHE A 169 -2.79 -14.25 4.50
C PHE A 169 -3.92 -13.23 4.34
N ASN A 170 -4.49 -12.81 5.48
CA ASN A 170 -5.66 -11.96 5.55
C ASN A 170 -5.27 -10.46 5.53
N GLY A 171 -4.90 -9.97 4.35
CA GLY A 171 -4.69 -8.55 4.13
C GLY A 171 -3.35 -8.01 4.62
N ARG A 172 -2.78 -7.11 3.83
CA ARG A 172 -1.69 -6.23 4.23
C ARG A 172 -1.88 -4.89 3.52
N LEU A 173 -2.10 -3.82 4.27
CA LEU A 173 -2.31 -2.50 3.67
C LEU A 173 -1.02 -1.96 3.04
N PRO A 174 -1.10 -1.10 2.01
CA PRO A 174 0.06 -0.48 1.39
C PRO A 174 0.96 0.23 2.40
N LEU A 175 2.24 -0.13 2.44
CA LEU A 175 3.21 0.50 3.36
C LEU A 175 3.51 1.96 2.95
N GLY A 176 3.33 2.29 1.67
CA GLY A 176 3.78 3.58 1.11
C GLY A 176 5.31 3.66 0.98
N SER A 177 5.97 2.51 0.89
CA SER A 177 7.43 2.33 0.77
C SER A 177 7.74 0.89 0.34
N ASN A 178 8.96 0.64 -0.12
CA ASN A 178 9.56 -0.70 -0.17
C ASN A 178 9.68 -1.34 1.23
N GLY A 179 9.70 -2.68 1.29
CA GLY A 179 9.81 -3.48 2.53
C GLY A 179 8.45 -3.97 3.06
N GLY A 180 7.47 -4.03 2.18
CA GLY A 180 6.09 -4.43 2.44
C GLY A 180 5.79 -5.89 2.09
N GLU A 181 6.78 -6.73 1.79
CA GLU A 181 6.54 -8.04 1.19
C GLU A 181 5.82 -9.00 2.15
N THR A 182 4.90 -9.83 1.65
CA THR A 182 4.24 -10.84 2.50
C THR A 182 5.19 -12.00 2.77
N ILE A 183 5.86 -12.53 1.75
CA ILE A 183 6.86 -13.58 1.88
C ILE A 183 8.13 -13.18 1.14
N ARG A 184 9.30 -13.41 1.75
CA ARG A 184 10.59 -13.32 1.08
C ARG A 184 11.40 -14.59 1.29
N VAL A 185 11.95 -15.14 0.20
CA VAL A 185 12.80 -16.33 0.26
C VAL A 185 14.22 -15.95 -0.11
N GLY A 186 15.09 -15.78 0.89
CA GLY A 186 16.47 -15.33 0.70
C GLY A 186 16.64 -13.83 0.55
N VAL A 187 17.84 -13.44 0.09
CA VAL A 187 18.30 -12.07 -0.13
C VAL A 187 19.28 -12.05 -1.31
N SER A 188 19.56 -10.88 -1.87
CA SER A 188 20.45 -10.73 -3.04
C SER A 188 21.85 -11.34 -2.84
N ARG A 189 22.41 -11.29 -1.63
CA ARG A 189 23.73 -11.87 -1.31
C ARG A 189 23.79 -13.38 -1.54
N TYR A 190 22.70 -14.10 -1.27
CA TYR A 190 22.61 -15.57 -1.37
C TYR A 190 21.65 -16.00 -2.49
N ALA A 191 21.43 -15.13 -3.47
CA ALA A 191 20.46 -15.36 -4.52
C ALA A 191 20.74 -16.60 -5.37
N LEU A 192 22.02 -16.96 -5.56
CA LEU A 192 22.40 -18.13 -6.36
C LEU A 192 22.39 -19.45 -5.57
N THR A 193 22.09 -19.39 -4.27
CA THR A 193 22.01 -20.56 -3.41
C THR A 193 20.63 -21.23 -3.54
N SER A 194 20.63 -22.55 -3.66
CA SER A 194 19.41 -23.36 -3.65
C SER A 194 18.75 -23.37 -2.27
N SER A 195 17.48 -22.99 -2.23
CA SER A 195 16.66 -22.98 -1.02
C SER A 195 15.73 -24.20 -0.96
N HIS A 196 15.19 -24.62 -2.11
CA HIS A 196 14.20 -25.71 -2.19
C HIS A 196 12.93 -25.47 -1.35
N THR A 197 12.61 -24.21 -1.05
CA THR A 197 11.40 -23.87 -0.31
C THR A 197 10.18 -24.13 -1.19
N SER A 198 9.15 -24.72 -0.58
CA SER A 198 7.85 -24.99 -1.17
C SER A 198 6.79 -24.06 -0.57
N ILE A 199 6.12 -23.29 -1.42
CA ILE A 199 5.02 -22.39 -1.02
C ILE A 199 3.77 -22.83 -1.78
N HIS A 200 2.81 -23.49 -1.13
CA HIS A 200 1.64 -24.00 -1.83
C HIS A 200 0.33 -24.03 -1.09
N HIS A 201 -0.78 -23.99 -1.83
CA HIS A 201 -2.12 -24.04 -1.25
C HIS A 201 -2.35 -22.92 -0.22
N ASN A 202 -1.71 -21.76 -0.36
CA ASN A 202 -1.99 -20.61 0.50
C ASN A 202 -3.05 -19.71 -0.17
N TYR A 203 -3.82 -19.02 0.67
CA TYR A 203 -4.76 -17.99 0.25
C TYR A 203 -4.23 -16.60 0.63
N PHE A 204 -3.95 -15.77 -0.36
CA PHE A 204 -3.58 -14.37 -0.20
C PHE A 204 -4.77 -13.50 -0.56
N GLU A 205 -5.33 -12.82 0.43
CA GLU A 205 -6.43 -11.88 0.23
C GLU A 205 -5.93 -10.47 0.49
N ARG A 206 -5.98 -9.60 -0.52
CA ARG A 206 -5.66 -8.17 -0.40
C ARG A 206 -4.32 -7.91 0.30
N CYS A 207 -3.32 -8.74 -0.02
CA CYS A 207 -1.94 -8.53 0.38
C CYS A 207 -1.32 -7.46 -0.52
N SER A 208 -1.39 -6.21 -0.08
CA SER A 208 -1.10 -5.01 -0.88
C SER A 208 0.01 -4.15 -0.27
N GLY A 209 0.88 -4.76 0.55
CA GLY A 209 1.95 -4.04 1.25
C GLY A 209 2.91 -3.28 0.33
N GLU A 210 3.25 -3.88 -0.81
CA GLU A 210 4.05 -3.30 -1.88
C GLU A 210 3.90 -4.12 -3.18
N VAL A 211 4.67 -3.80 -4.21
CA VAL A 211 4.65 -4.52 -5.50
C VAL A 211 5.00 -6.01 -5.42
N GLU A 212 5.79 -6.44 -4.44
CA GLU A 212 6.19 -7.85 -4.24
C GLU A 212 5.37 -8.52 -3.12
N ILE A 213 4.33 -9.30 -3.47
CA ILE A 213 3.60 -10.13 -2.49
C ILE A 213 4.52 -11.24 -2.00
N ILE A 214 5.08 -11.99 -2.97
CA ILE A 214 6.13 -12.99 -2.73
C ILE A 214 7.37 -12.52 -3.48
N SER A 215 8.47 -12.35 -2.76
CA SER A 215 9.78 -11.96 -3.31
C SER A 215 10.75 -13.14 -3.20
N VAL A 216 10.90 -13.88 -4.30
CA VAL A 216 11.85 -15.00 -4.37
C VAL A 216 13.24 -14.46 -4.70
N LYS A 217 14.19 -14.70 -3.82
CA LYS A 217 15.57 -14.20 -3.88
C LYS A 217 16.56 -15.33 -3.61
N SER A 218 16.31 -16.50 -4.21
CA SER A 218 17.09 -17.74 -4.09
C SER A 218 16.74 -18.73 -5.22
N CYS A 219 17.44 -19.86 -5.29
CA CYS A 219 17.26 -20.85 -6.37
C CYS A 219 16.38 -22.05 -5.98
N ASP A 220 15.85 -22.73 -7.02
CA ASP A 220 15.24 -24.05 -6.97
C ASP A 220 14.00 -24.16 -6.05
N ASN A 221 13.27 -23.07 -5.86
CA ASN A 221 12.03 -23.02 -5.09
C ASN A 221 10.82 -23.46 -5.93
N GLN A 222 9.76 -23.86 -5.24
CA GLN A 222 8.49 -24.27 -5.83
C GLN A 222 7.36 -23.41 -5.26
N ILE A 223 6.61 -22.72 -6.12
CA ILE A 223 5.50 -21.86 -5.72
C ILE A 223 4.25 -22.30 -6.47
N ASN A 224 3.42 -23.12 -5.82
CA ASN A 224 2.42 -23.92 -6.51
C ASN A 224 1.01 -23.80 -5.91
N ASN A 225 -0.04 -23.80 -6.72
CA ASN A 225 -1.43 -23.95 -6.24
C ASN A 225 -1.88 -22.90 -5.19
N ASN A 226 -1.32 -21.69 -5.19
CA ASN A 226 -1.76 -20.60 -4.33
C ASN A 226 -2.86 -19.78 -5.02
N THR A 227 -3.74 -19.14 -4.24
CA THR A 227 -4.72 -18.18 -4.75
C THR A 227 -4.42 -16.77 -4.25
N PHE A 228 -4.35 -15.81 -5.16
CA PHE A 228 -4.17 -14.38 -4.90
C PHE A 228 -5.45 -13.65 -5.29
N TYR A 229 -6.15 -13.07 -4.33
CA TYR A 229 -7.42 -12.38 -4.51
C TYR A 229 -7.29 -10.90 -4.17
N GLU A 230 -7.45 -10.04 -5.18
CA GLU A 230 -7.41 -8.57 -5.07
C GLU A 230 -6.11 -8.04 -4.43
N CYS A 231 -4.97 -8.68 -4.67
CA CYS A 231 -3.68 -8.24 -4.16
C CYS A 231 -3.02 -7.22 -5.10
N GLU A 232 -2.64 -6.04 -4.59
CA GLU A 232 -2.00 -4.97 -5.36
C GLU A 232 -0.47 -5.17 -5.53
N GLY A 233 -0.09 -6.33 -6.04
CA GLY A 233 1.30 -6.73 -6.26
C GLY A 233 1.36 -8.06 -7.00
N GLY A 234 2.51 -8.72 -6.99
CA GLY A 234 2.68 -10.00 -7.66
C GLY A 234 3.62 -10.98 -6.96
N LEU A 235 3.69 -12.17 -7.54
CA LEU A 235 4.75 -13.16 -7.30
C LEU A 235 5.95 -12.77 -8.15
N VAL A 236 7.05 -12.40 -7.50
CA VAL A 236 8.25 -11.90 -8.16
C VAL A 236 9.42 -12.85 -7.97
N LEU A 237 9.93 -13.36 -9.09
CA LEU A 237 11.20 -14.07 -9.17
C LEU A 237 12.33 -13.04 -9.21
N ARG A 238 12.55 -12.39 -8.06
CA ARG A 238 13.34 -11.15 -7.96
C ARG A 238 14.84 -11.38 -8.13
N HIS A 239 15.35 -12.44 -7.51
CA HIS A 239 16.72 -12.93 -7.66
C HIS A 239 16.74 -14.47 -7.64
N GLY A 240 17.83 -15.07 -8.10
CA GLY A 240 18.02 -16.52 -8.11
C GLY A 240 17.39 -17.19 -9.33
N GLU A 241 17.63 -18.50 -9.47
CA GLU A 241 17.46 -19.22 -10.73
C GLU A 241 16.62 -20.50 -10.54
N ARG A 242 16.13 -21.07 -11.64
CA ARG A 242 15.49 -22.42 -11.67
C ARG A 242 14.27 -22.60 -10.76
N ASN A 243 13.66 -21.50 -10.33
CA ASN A 243 12.39 -21.53 -9.62
C ASN A 243 11.24 -22.01 -10.53
N THR A 244 10.29 -22.74 -9.94
CA THR A 244 9.07 -23.22 -10.61
C THR A 244 7.84 -22.54 -10.03
N VAL A 245 6.96 -22.03 -10.90
CA VAL A 245 5.69 -21.39 -10.54
C VAL A 245 4.56 -22.08 -11.30
N THR A 246 3.72 -22.86 -10.61
CA THR A 246 2.68 -23.64 -11.29
C THR A 246 1.33 -23.73 -10.59
N GLY A 247 0.23 -23.77 -11.35
CA GLY A 247 -1.11 -24.02 -10.77
C GLY A 247 -1.70 -22.88 -9.95
N ASN A 248 -1.06 -21.70 -9.90
CA ASN A 248 -1.53 -20.58 -9.10
C ASN A 248 -2.72 -19.85 -9.77
N VAL A 249 -3.61 -19.30 -8.96
CA VAL A 249 -4.78 -18.53 -9.41
C VAL A 249 -4.63 -17.08 -8.95
N PHE A 250 -4.72 -16.13 -9.88
CA PHE A 250 -4.67 -14.69 -9.60
C PHE A 250 -5.97 -14.05 -10.05
N ILE A 251 -6.70 -13.42 -9.11
CA ILE A 251 -8.02 -12.83 -9.33
C ILE A 251 -7.95 -11.36 -8.98
N GLY A 252 -7.95 -10.50 -10.00
CA GLY A 252 -7.81 -9.05 -9.83
C GLY A 252 -9.12 -8.28 -9.74
N ASN A 253 -10.22 -8.82 -10.27
CA ASN A 253 -11.51 -8.12 -10.36
C ASN A 253 -11.45 -6.71 -11.00
N GLN A 254 -10.47 -6.47 -11.88
CA GLN A 254 -10.15 -5.16 -12.46
C GLN A 254 -9.72 -4.09 -11.45
N MET A 255 -9.39 -4.48 -10.21
CA MET A 255 -8.88 -3.56 -9.19
C MET A 255 -7.51 -3.03 -9.62
N PRO A 256 -7.22 -1.71 -9.47
CA PRO A 256 -5.95 -1.12 -9.83
C PRO A 256 -4.76 -1.87 -9.24
N HIS A 257 -3.63 -1.87 -9.95
CA HIS A 257 -2.35 -2.43 -9.47
C HIS A 257 -2.35 -3.93 -9.12
N THR A 258 -3.45 -4.65 -9.36
CA THR A 258 -3.48 -6.12 -9.23
C THR A 258 -2.57 -6.77 -10.26
N GLY A 259 -1.55 -7.48 -9.77
CA GLY A 259 -0.48 -8.08 -10.57
C GLY A 259 -0.49 -9.61 -10.50
N GLY A 260 0.37 -10.22 -11.31
CA GLY A 260 0.52 -11.68 -11.36
C GLY A 260 1.96 -12.10 -11.18
N VAL A 261 2.60 -12.61 -12.24
CA VAL A 261 3.97 -13.14 -12.17
C VAL A 261 4.96 -12.17 -12.84
N ARG A 262 6.06 -11.89 -12.14
CA ARG A 262 7.19 -11.10 -12.66
C ARG A 262 8.46 -11.95 -12.69
N ILE A 263 9.06 -12.07 -13.87
CA ILE A 263 10.24 -12.90 -14.14
C ILE A 263 11.46 -12.02 -14.37
N ILE A 264 12.50 -12.27 -13.57
CA ILE A 264 13.88 -11.79 -13.73
C ILE A 264 14.78 -13.03 -13.58
N ASN A 265 16.04 -12.98 -14.02
CA ASN A 265 17.01 -14.08 -13.86
C ASN A 265 16.66 -15.34 -14.70
N PRO A 266 17.59 -16.31 -14.82
CA PRO A 266 17.43 -17.42 -15.75
C PRO A 266 16.81 -18.72 -15.19
N GLY A 267 16.45 -19.62 -16.11
CA GLY A 267 16.16 -21.03 -15.84
C GLY A 267 14.77 -21.34 -15.29
N HIS A 268 13.90 -20.34 -15.20
CA HIS A 268 12.57 -20.49 -14.58
C HIS A 268 11.58 -21.28 -15.42
N LYS A 269 10.65 -21.95 -14.74
CA LYS A 269 9.49 -22.60 -15.36
C LYS A 269 8.21 -22.03 -14.79
N VAL A 270 7.38 -21.44 -15.65
CA VAL A 270 6.12 -20.81 -15.26
C VAL A 270 4.99 -21.40 -16.07
N SER A 271 4.20 -22.27 -15.44
CA SER A 271 3.21 -23.06 -16.19
C SER A 271 1.88 -23.24 -15.48
N ASN A 272 0.82 -23.50 -16.23
CA ASN A 272 -0.48 -23.87 -15.64
C ASN A 272 -1.04 -22.85 -14.63
N ASN A 273 -0.72 -21.55 -14.76
CA ASN A 273 -1.27 -20.51 -13.91
C ASN A 273 -2.50 -19.87 -14.56
N LEU A 274 -3.46 -19.45 -13.74
CA LEU A 274 -4.70 -18.80 -14.15
C LEU A 274 -4.70 -17.33 -13.69
N PHE A 275 -4.80 -16.41 -14.63
CA PHE A 275 -4.84 -14.97 -14.38
C PHE A 275 -6.18 -14.42 -14.83
N ILE A 276 -6.91 -13.77 -13.92
CA ILE A 276 -8.28 -13.29 -14.16
C ILE A 276 -8.34 -11.81 -13.79
N GLU A 277 -8.67 -10.98 -14.77
CA GLU A 277 -9.03 -9.57 -14.59
C GLU A 277 -8.00 -8.74 -13.80
N LEU A 278 -6.71 -9.03 -13.99
CA LEU A 278 -5.62 -8.25 -13.40
C LEU A 278 -5.43 -6.92 -14.14
N ALA A 279 -5.43 -5.80 -13.42
CA ALA A 279 -5.41 -4.45 -14.01
C ALA A 279 -4.10 -3.68 -13.79
N GLY A 280 -3.10 -4.28 -13.16
CA GLY A 280 -1.78 -3.68 -13.02
C GLY A 280 -1.03 -3.58 -14.35
N GLU A 281 -0.07 -2.66 -14.40
CA GLU A 281 0.77 -2.33 -15.56
C GLU A 281 2.25 -2.34 -15.14
N ARG A 282 3.17 -2.34 -16.10
CA ARG A 282 4.62 -2.25 -15.86
C ARG A 282 5.07 -3.33 -14.86
N PHE A 283 5.47 -2.93 -13.66
CA PHE A 283 5.96 -3.81 -12.59
C PHE A 283 4.84 -4.50 -11.80
N HIS A 284 3.60 -4.03 -11.96
CA HIS A 284 2.37 -4.67 -11.52
C HIS A 284 1.66 -5.41 -12.65
N ALA A 285 2.28 -5.59 -13.83
CA ALA A 285 1.62 -6.28 -14.94
C ALA A 285 1.10 -7.67 -14.50
N ALA A 286 0.01 -8.11 -15.13
CA ALA A 286 -0.52 -9.46 -14.94
C ALA A 286 0.57 -10.52 -15.19
N PHE A 287 1.43 -10.24 -16.16
CA PHE A 287 2.62 -11.03 -16.42
C PHE A 287 3.73 -10.16 -16.99
N SER A 288 4.95 -10.28 -16.47
CA SER A 288 6.09 -9.53 -17.01
C SER A 288 7.37 -10.33 -17.05
N VAL A 289 8.13 -10.13 -18.12
CA VAL A 289 9.52 -10.61 -18.29
C VAL A 289 10.40 -9.38 -18.44
N LEU A 290 11.33 -9.16 -17.51
CA LEU A 290 12.09 -7.92 -17.43
C LEU A 290 13.33 -7.91 -18.32
N ASN A 291 13.74 -6.70 -18.73
CA ASN A 291 15.12 -6.45 -19.13
C ASN A 291 16.05 -6.51 -17.91
N GLY A 292 17.27 -7.00 -18.13
CA GLY A 292 18.35 -6.98 -17.15
C GLY A 292 19.34 -5.85 -17.38
N VAL A 293 20.24 -5.68 -16.42
CA VAL A 293 21.42 -4.82 -16.50
C VAL A 293 22.58 -5.67 -17.06
N PRO A 294 23.29 -5.23 -18.11
CA PRO A 294 24.50 -5.91 -18.56
C PRO A 294 25.53 -5.98 -17.43
N ASN A 295 26.19 -7.14 -17.25
CA ASN A 295 27.14 -7.38 -16.15
C ASN A 295 26.55 -7.03 -14.76
N SER A 296 25.26 -7.34 -14.56
CA SER A 296 24.50 -7.02 -13.34
C SER A 296 25.21 -7.48 -12.07
N LEU A 297 25.29 -6.60 -11.08
CA LEU A 297 25.60 -6.98 -9.71
C LEU A 297 24.46 -7.84 -9.11
N PRO A 298 24.72 -8.64 -8.05
CA PRO A 298 23.72 -9.53 -7.46
C PRO A 298 22.45 -8.85 -6.94
N ASN A 299 22.54 -7.56 -6.56
CA ASN A 299 21.41 -6.77 -6.07
C ASN A 299 20.68 -5.97 -7.17
N ARG A 300 21.12 -6.06 -8.43
CA ARG A 300 20.42 -5.46 -9.58
C ARG A 300 19.54 -6.50 -10.29
N TYR A 301 19.23 -6.29 -11.56
CA TYR A 301 18.37 -7.16 -12.36
C TYR A 301 19.22 -7.97 -13.33
N VAL A 302 19.34 -9.28 -13.11
CA VAL A 302 20.05 -10.17 -14.03
C VAL A 302 19.16 -10.47 -15.24
N GLN A 303 19.77 -10.54 -16.43
CA GLN A 303 19.09 -10.85 -17.68
C GLN A 303 18.28 -12.14 -17.57
N VAL A 304 17.03 -12.11 -18.05
CA VAL A 304 16.21 -13.31 -18.17
C VAL A 304 16.74 -14.18 -19.30
N LYS A 305 17.07 -15.44 -19.00
CA LYS A 305 17.49 -16.44 -20.00
C LYS A 305 16.93 -17.82 -19.73
N ASP A 306 16.74 -18.61 -20.78
CA ASP A 306 16.42 -20.04 -20.66
C ASP A 306 15.14 -20.29 -19.82
N VAL A 307 14.08 -19.54 -20.11
CA VAL A 307 12.81 -19.59 -19.37
C VAL A 307 11.71 -20.24 -20.21
N GLU A 308 10.96 -21.15 -19.60
CA GLU A 308 9.79 -21.78 -20.20
C GLU A 308 8.49 -21.23 -19.59
N ILE A 309 7.59 -20.73 -20.46
CA ILE A 309 6.29 -20.19 -20.08
C ILE A 309 5.21 -20.95 -20.87
N ASP A 310 4.50 -21.85 -20.18
CA ASP A 310 3.75 -22.94 -20.82
C ASP A 310 2.36 -23.16 -20.21
N HIS A 311 1.32 -23.32 -21.02
CA HIS A 311 -0.05 -23.63 -20.55
C HIS A 311 -0.63 -22.66 -19.50
N ASN A 312 -0.28 -21.37 -19.54
CA ASN A 312 -0.93 -20.36 -18.71
C ASN A 312 -2.19 -19.80 -19.39
N THR A 313 -3.17 -19.36 -18.60
CA THR A 313 -4.41 -18.75 -19.11
C THR A 313 -4.61 -17.35 -18.55
N PHE A 314 -4.80 -16.38 -19.45
CA PHE A 314 -5.04 -14.98 -19.13
C PHE A 314 -6.45 -14.60 -19.57
N VAL A 315 -7.30 -14.13 -18.66
CA VAL A 315 -8.69 -13.77 -18.92
C VAL A 315 -8.92 -12.32 -18.52
N GLY A 316 -9.06 -11.43 -19.50
CA GLY A 316 -9.36 -10.02 -19.25
C GLY A 316 -8.25 -9.24 -18.52
N CYS A 317 -7.01 -9.73 -18.59
CA CYS A 317 -5.84 -9.03 -18.03
C CYS A 317 -5.47 -7.79 -18.86
N LYS A 318 -5.09 -6.71 -18.19
CA LYS A 318 -4.77 -5.43 -18.83
C LYS A 318 -3.44 -5.44 -19.58
N SER A 319 -2.40 -6.08 -19.04
CA SER A 319 -1.07 -6.09 -19.67
C SER A 319 -0.29 -7.36 -19.45
N ILE A 320 0.35 -7.85 -20.52
CA ILE A 320 1.42 -8.85 -20.54
C ILE A 320 2.61 -8.19 -21.23
N VAL A 321 3.75 -8.10 -20.56
CA VAL A 321 4.89 -7.26 -21.01
C VAL A 321 6.19 -8.06 -21.06
N PHE A 322 6.79 -8.15 -22.24
CA PHE A 322 8.15 -8.66 -22.44
C PHE A 322 9.12 -7.48 -22.63
N GLY A 323 10.26 -7.54 -21.95
CA GLY A 323 11.20 -6.43 -21.88
C GLY A 323 10.76 -5.30 -20.93
N ALA A 324 9.95 -5.63 -19.92
CA ALA A 324 9.52 -4.66 -18.91
C ALA A 324 10.73 -3.99 -18.23
N GLY A 325 10.62 -2.70 -17.92
CA GLY A 325 11.70 -1.94 -17.29
C GLY A 325 12.85 -1.55 -18.23
N LYS A 326 12.77 -1.80 -19.53
CA LYS A 326 13.76 -1.33 -20.50
C LYS A 326 14.02 0.17 -20.36
N ASP A 327 15.27 0.54 -20.17
CA ASP A 327 15.76 1.91 -20.05
C ASP A 327 17.28 1.95 -20.34
N PRO A 328 17.96 3.11 -20.22
CA PRO A 328 19.39 3.20 -20.48
C PRO A 328 20.31 2.33 -19.60
N GLU A 329 19.86 1.85 -18.43
CA GLU A 329 20.62 0.92 -17.58
C GLU A 329 20.25 -0.54 -17.90
N ARG A 330 18.94 -0.82 -17.99
CA ARG A 330 18.34 -2.14 -18.22
C ARG A 330 18.27 -2.45 -19.71
N THR A 331 19.43 -2.65 -20.32
CA THR A 331 19.57 -2.84 -21.78
C THR A 331 19.73 -4.31 -22.22
N ALA A 332 19.89 -5.25 -21.28
CA ALA A 332 20.00 -6.67 -21.61
C ALA A 332 18.60 -7.29 -21.79
N ALA A 333 18.15 -7.42 -23.04
CA ALA A 333 16.85 -8.02 -23.39
C ALA A 333 16.75 -9.50 -22.96
N PRO A 334 15.54 -10.03 -22.69
CA PRO A 334 15.36 -11.46 -22.46
C PRO A 334 15.88 -12.31 -23.64
N ALA A 335 16.48 -13.48 -23.37
CA ALA A 335 17.02 -14.35 -24.42
C ALA A 335 16.65 -15.81 -24.19
N ASN A 336 16.39 -16.57 -25.27
CA ASN A 336 15.96 -17.97 -25.18
C ASN A 336 14.75 -18.17 -24.23
N VAL A 337 13.76 -17.31 -24.34
CA VAL A 337 12.49 -17.45 -23.60
C VAL A 337 11.45 -18.05 -24.52
N VAL A 338 10.78 -19.12 -24.08
CA VAL A 338 9.75 -19.79 -24.87
C VAL A 338 8.39 -19.54 -24.24
N PHE A 339 7.50 -18.85 -24.97
CA PHE A 339 6.11 -18.63 -24.60
C PHE A 339 5.22 -19.51 -25.48
N ARG A 340 4.77 -20.64 -24.94
CA ARG A 340 4.04 -21.64 -25.74
C ARG A 340 2.79 -22.22 -25.09
N ASN A 341 1.86 -22.71 -25.91
CA ASN A 341 0.63 -23.35 -25.46
C ASN A 341 -0.19 -22.51 -24.46
N ASN A 342 0.00 -21.19 -24.42
CA ASN A 342 -0.76 -20.31 -23.54
C ASN A 342 -2.09 -19.91 -24.20
N LEU A 343 -3.05 -19.50 -23.38
CA LEU A 343 -4.34 -18.98 -23.82
C LEU A 343 -4.54 -17.55 -23.34
N ILE A 344 -4.75 -16.61 -24.26
CA ILE A 344 -5.06 -15.20 -23.93
C ILE A 344 -6.48 -14.88 -24.40
N SER A 345 -7.36 -14.54 -23.47
CA SER A 345 -8.70 -14.04 -23.72
C SER A 345 -8.76 -12.55 -23.39
N SER A 346 -8.81 -11.70 -24.42
CA SER A 346 -8.77 -10.25 -24.27
C SER A 346 -9.88 -9.56 -25.07
N LYS A 347 -10.33 -8.40 -24.61
CA LYS A 347 -11.19 -7.51 -25.41
C LYS A 347 -10.39 -6.72 -26.44
N SER A 348 -9.07 -6.60 -26.26
CA SER A 348 -8.15 -5.92 -27.16
C SER A 348 -7.50 -6.90 -28.13
N ASN A 349 -7.16 -6.43 -29.34
CA ASN A 349 -6.31 -7.18 -30.28
C ASN A 349 -4.82 -7.13 -29.89
N LEU A 350 -4.41 -6.21 -29.00
CA LEU A 350 -3.07 -6.20 -28.43
C LEU A 350 -2.98 -7.26 -27.32
N LEU A 351 -2.37 -8.40 -27.65
CA LEU A 351 -2.23 -9.54 -26.74
C LEU A 351 -1.13 -9.35 -25.69
N TYR A 352 -0.02 -8.73 -26.10
CA TYR A 352 1.16 -8.47 -25.29
C TYR A 352 1.94 -7.30 -25.89
N GLU A 353 2.85 -6.74 -25.08
CA GLU A 353 3.90 -5.82 -25.51
C GLU A 353 5.25 -6.55 -25.51
N ASP A 354 6.07 -6.34 -26.55
CA ASP A 354 7.48 -6.72 -26.55
C ASP A 354 8.32 -5.47 -26.83
N ALA A 355 8.93 -4.94 -25.77
CA ALA A 355 9.69 -3.69 -25.81
C ALA A 355 11.02 -3.80 -26.56
N ASN A 356 11.51 -5.02 -26.86
CA ASN A 356 12.75 -5.25 -27.59
C ASN A 356 12.50 -5.69 -29.04
N ASN A 357 11.55 -6.60 -29.25
CA ASN A 357 11.20 -7.15 -30.55
C ASN A 357 12.44 -7.62 -31.35
N ASP A 358 13.38 -8.29 -30.66
CA ASP A 358 14.68 -8.72 -31.18
C ASP A 358 14.77 -10.23 -31.43
N GLY A 359 13.68 -10.96 -31.18
CA GLY A 359 13.60 -12.42 -31.32
C GLY A 359 14.07 -13.20 -30.10
N GLY A 360 14.40 -12.55 -28.99
CA GLY A 360 14.76 -13.22 -27.72
C GLY A 360 13.61 -14.00 -27.07
N ILE A 361 12.36 -13.67 -27.43
CA ILE A 361 11.14 -14.39 -27.04
C ILE A 361 10.60 -15.17 -28.24
N LEU A 362 10.44 -16.49 -28.06
CA LEU A 362 9.87 -17.39 -29.04
C LEU A 362 8.42 -17.71 -28.69
N PHE A 363 7.49 -17.17 -29.48
CA PHE A 363 6.05 -17.45 -29.38
C PHE A 363 5.67 -18.66 -30.24
N GLN A 364 5.12 -19.72 -29.63
CA GLN A 364 4.78 -20.97 -30.34
C GLN A 364 3.45 -21.56 -29.87
N SER A 365 2.61 -21.96 -30.82
CA SER A 365 1.38 -22.73 -30.53
C SER A 365 0.49 -22.09 -29.45
N ASN A 366 0.44 -20.77 -29.37
CA ASN A 366 -0.45 -20.08 -28.43
C ASN A 366 -1.84 -19.90 -29.06
N SER A 367 -2.85 -19.76 -28.21
CA SER A 367 -4.22 -19.49 -28.65
C SER A 367 -4.72 -18.16 -28.09
N ALA A 368 -5.53 -17.45 -28.88
CA ALA A 368 -6.16 -16.21 -28.44
C ALA A 368 -7.66 -16.17 -28.73
N ILE A 369 -8.41 -15.53 -27.82
CA ILE A 369 -9.81 -15.17 -27.96
C ILE A 369 -9.85 -13.63 -27.92
N VAL A 370 -10.09 -12.99 -29.06
CA VAL A 370 -10.11 -11.52 -29.19
C VAL A 370 -11.34 -11.03 -29.95
N GLN A 371 -11.70 -9.77 -29.72
CA GLN A 371 -12.76 -9.10 -30.48
C GLN A 371 -12.16 -8.44 -31.73
N GLY A 372 -12.33 -9.08 -32.88
CA GLY A 372 -11.94 -8.51 -34.17
C GLY A 372 -11.54 -9.55 -35.22
N THR A 373 -11.33 -9.06 -36.44
CA THR A 373 -10.84 -9.86 -37.59
C THR A 373 -9.37 -9.60 -37.91
N ALA A 374 -8.67 -8.84 -37.07
CA ALA A 374 -7.26 -8.55 -37.26
C ALA A 374 -6.42 -9.84 -37.16
N ALA A 375 -5.36 -9.92 -37.97
CA ALA A 375 -4.42 -11.02 -37.89
C ALA A 375 -3.73 -11.02 -36.52
N LEU A 376 -3.63 -12.19 -35.91
CA LEU A 376 -2.94 -12.37 -34.63
C LEU A 376 -1.43 -12.32 -34.82
N ALA A 377 -0.71 -11.99 -33.74
CA ALA A 377 0.74 -12.01 -33.72
C ALA A 377 1.29 -13.41 -34.07
N LYS A 378 2.50 -13.46 -34.65
CA LYS A 378 3.17 -14.72 -34.99
C LYS A 378 3.26 -15.63 -33.76
N GLY A 379 2.96 -16.91 -33.95
CA GLY A 379 2.94 -17.89 -32.86
C GLY A 379 1.60 -17.98 -32.11
N PHE A 380 0.59 -17.21 -32.51
CA PHE A 380 -0.79 -17.30 -32.02
C PHE A 380 -1.75 -17.77 -33.10
N SER A 381 -2.72 -18.58 -32.71
CA SER A 381 -3.87 -18.98 -33.52
C SER A 381 -5.18 -18.57 -32.83
N PRO A 382 -6.27 -18.31 -33.57
CA PRO A 382 -7.58 -18.14 -32.95
C PRO A 382 -7.98 -19.42 -32.22
N ALA A 383 -8.47 -19.32 -30.99
CA ALA A 383 -8.91 -20.48 -30.22
C ALA A 383 -10.18 -21.16 -30.78
N GLY A 384 -10.84 -20.52 -31.77
CA GLY A 384 -12.11 -21.01 -32.34
C GLY A 384 -13.28 -20.95 -31.36
N LYS A 385 -14.29 -21.81 -31.55
CA LYS A 385 -15.38 -21.99 -30.58
C LYS A 385 -14.86 -22.76 -29.36
N SER A 386 -14.32 -22.05 -28.38
CA SER A 386 -13.98 -22.63 -27.08
C SER A 386 -15.23 -22.87 -26.25
N GLY A 387 -15.31 -24.01 -25.56
CA GLY A 387 -16.29 -24.19 -24.48
C GLY A 387 -16.04 -23.20 -23.35
N VAL A 388 -16.99 -23.05 -22.44
CA VAL A 388 -16.81 -22.23 -21.22
C VAL A 388 -17.09 -23.05 -19.97
N ARG A 389 -16.38 -22.73 -18.89
CA ARG A 389 -16.66 -23.21 -17.55
C ARG A 389 -16.99 -22.02 -16.67
N ASN A 390 -18.15 -22.06 -16.03
CA ASN A 390 -18.52 -21.09 -15.01
C ASN A 390 -18.01 -21.58 -13.65
N VAL A 391 -17.29 -20.72 -12.93
CA VAL A 391 -16.80 -20.97 -11.58
C VAL A 391 -17.37 -19.89 -10.68
N THR A 392 -18.09 -20.26 -9.62
CA THR A 392 -18.54 -19.32 -8.59
C THR A 392 -17.50 -19.27 -7.49
N TYR A 393 -16.99 -18.08 -7.18
CA TYR A 393 -15.97 -17.86 -6.16
C TYR A 393 -16.19 -16.50 -5.48
N LYS A 394 -16.23 -16.48 -4.13
CA LYS A 394 -16.64 -15.34 -3.28
C LYS A 394 -17.89 -14.59 -3.78
N GLY A 395 -18.93 -15.35 -4.12
CA GLY A 395 -20.22 -14.81 -4.58
C GLY A 395 -20.23 -14.25 -6.02
N ARG A 396 -19.09 -14.26 -6.72
CA ARG A 396 -18.99 -13.84 -8.13
C ARG A 396 -18.85 -15.05 -9.05
N CYS A 397 -19.54 -15.04 -10.18
CA CYS A 397 -19.38 -16.05 -11.23
C CYS A 397 -18.36 -15.59 -12.28
N TYR A 398 -17.33 -16.41 -12.50
CA TYR A 398 -16.30 -16.22 -13.51
C TYR A 398 -16.54 -17.17 -14.69
N THR A 399 -16.65 -16.63 -15.90
CA THR A 399 -16.76 -17.42 -17.12
C THR A 399 -15.39 -17.60 -17.75
N LEU A 400 -14.87 -18.83 -17.71
CA LEU A 400 -13.52 -19.16 -18.12
C LEU A 400 -13.54 -19.97 -19.42
N PRO A 401 -12.70 -19.64 -20.41
CA PRO A 401 -12.60 -20.41 -21.64
C PRO A 401 -11.95 -21.78 -21.38
N VAL A 402 -12.51 -22.83 -21.98
CA VAL A 402 -11.98 -24.19 -21.97
C VAL A 402 -11.31 -24.46 -23.32
N HIS A 403 -10.02 -24.78 -23.30
CA HIS A 403 -9.23 -25.03 -24.50
C HIS A 403 -8.05 -25.98 -24.16
N THR A 404 -7.43 -26.59 -25.17
CA THR A 404 -6.26 -27.48 -24.99
C THR A 404 -5.01 -26.69 -24.59
N ASN A 405 -4.79 -25.54 -25.22
CA ASN A 405 -3.87 -24.51 -24.74
C ASN A 405 -4.44 -23.80 -23.51
N GLY A 406 -3.55 -23.37 -22.62
CA GLY A 406 -3.90 -22.79 -21.33
C GLY A 406 -3.97 -23.83 -20.22
N VAL A 407 -4.35 -23.38 -19.03
CA VAL A 407 -4.35 -24.20 -17.84
C VAL A 407 -5.50 -25.20 -17.88
N GLY A 408 -5.22 -26.43 -17.45
CA GLY A 408 -6.27 -27.42 -17.19
C GLY A 408 -7.16 -26.95 -16.02
N LEU A 409 -8.32 -26.34 -16.31
CA LEU A 409 -9.20 -25.74 -15.29
C LEU A 409 -9.66 -26.71 -14.17
N LYS A 410 -9.56 -28.03 -14.37
CA LYS A 410 -9.85 -29.03 -13.31
C LYS A 410 -8.71 -29.21 -12.30
N GLN A 411 -7.51 -28.74 -12.63
CA GLN A 411 -6.28 -28.92 -11.86
C GLN A 411 -5.91 -27.67 -11.03
N VAL A 412 -6.61 -26.55 -11.22
CA VAL A 412 -6.38 -25.32 -10.44
C VAL A 412 -7.05 -25.41 -9.06
N SER A 413 -6.31 -25.03 -8.03
CA SER A 413 -6.80 -24.94 -6.64
C SER A 413 -7.29 -23.53 -6.36
N TRP A 414 -8.58 -23.39 -6.02
CA TRP A 414 -9.22 -22.10 -5.71
C TRP A 414 -9.28 -21.91 -4.20
N MET A 415 -8.12 -21.69 -3.59
CA MET A 415 -7.99 -21.54 -2.14
C MET A 415 -8.77 -20.34 -1.63
N ASP A 416 -9.52 -20.53 -0.55
CA ASP A 416 -10.19 -19.47 0.21
C ASP A 416 -9.95 -19.62 1.73
N ALA A 417 -10.70 -18.87 2.54
CA ALA A 417 -10.58 -18.90 4.01
C ALA A 417 -11.21 -20.16 4.66
N ASP A 418 -11.99 -20.96 3.93
CA ASP A 418 -12.53 -22.22 4.44
C ASP A 418 -11.51 -23.36 4.25
N GLU A 419 -10.73 -23.27 3.18
CA GLU A 419 -9.68 -24.23 2.83
C GLU A 419 -8.32 -23.91 3.46
N ALA A 420 -8.04 -22.64 3.79
CA ALA A 420 -6.78 -22.18 4.35
C ALA A 420 -6.94 -21.43 5.68
N GLY A 421 -5.87 -21.44 6.48
CA GLY A 421 -5.82 -20.73 7.76
C GLY A 421 -6.36 -21.52 8.95
N ALA A 422 -6.45 -20.84 10.09
CA ALA A 422 -6.89 -21.42 11.34
C ALA A 422 -8.42 -21.47 11.40
N ARG A 423 -9.02 -22.66 11.22
CA ARG A 423 -10.48 -22.86 11.10
C ARG A 423 -11.32 -22.35 12.28
N TRP A 424 -10.72 -22.15 13.44
CA TRP A 424 -11.39 -21.63 14.63
C TRP A 424 -11.42 -20.10 14.68
N TYR A 425 -10.76 -19.43 13.74
CA TYR A 425 -10.60 -17.98 13.73
C TYR A 425 -11.31 -17.36 12.54
N GLU A 426 -12.25 -16.48 12.83
CA GLU A 426 -12.81 -15.54 11.87
C GLU A 426 -12.27 -14.14 12.17
N PRO A 427 -11.63 -13.46 11.20
CA PRO A 427 -11.23 -12.07 11.37
C PRO A 427 -12.44 -11.19 11.71
N ALA A 428 -12.31 -10.36 12.74
CA ALA A 428 -13.39 -9.47 13.14
C ALA A 428 -13.67 -8.42 12.04
N GLY A 429 -14.91 -8.37 11.56
CA GLY A 429 -15.40 -7.25 10.75
C GLY A 429 -15.63 -5.99 11.60
N PRO A 430 -15.57 -4.78 11.02
CA PRO A 430 -15.92 -3.56 11.75
C PRO A 430 -17.39 -3.63 12.21
N ALA A 431 -17.62 -3.47 13.52
CA ALA A 431 -18.97 -3.34 14.05
C ALA A 431 -19.56 -1.98 13.65
N LEU A 432 -20.54 -1.98 12.75
CA LEU A 432 -21.25 -0.77 12.36
C LEU A 432 -22.30 -0.43 13.42
N THR A 433 -22.06 0.63 14.19
CA THR A 433 -23.08 1.22 15.06
C THR A 433 -23.65 2.47 14.41
N ALA A 434 -24.92 2.79 14.70
CA ALA A 434 -25.54 4.00 14.18
C ALA A 434 -24.82 5.25 14.74
N PRO A 435 -24.43 6.21 13.88
CA PRO A 435 -23.84 7.47 14.30
C PRO A 435 -24.69 8.24 15.31
N VAL A 436 -24.05 8.82 16.32
CA VAL A 436 -24.65 9.82 17.20
C VAL A 436 -24.21 11.22 16.75
N THR A 437 -25.12 12.18 16.85
CA THR A 437 -24.80 13.60 16.60
C THR A 437 -24.70 14.37 17.91
N TYR A 438 -23.53 14.94 18.18
CA TYR A 438 -23.28 15.86 19.29
C TYR A 438 -23.44 17.29 18.79
N THR A 439 -24.48 18.01 19.25
CA THR A 439 -24.67 19.42 18.91
C THR A 439 -23.99 20.30 19.94
N VAL A 440 -23.05 21.13 19.51
CA VAL A 440 -22.18 21.93 20.38
C VAL A 440 -22.33 23.41 20.08
N PRO A 441 -22.97 24.20 20.96
CA PRO A 441 -22.98 25.67 20.90
C PRO A 441 -21.59 26.26 21.08
N ALA A 442 -21.36 27.47 20.55
CA ALA A 442 -20.10 28.21 20.67
C ALA A 442 -19.72 28.43 22.16
N ALA A 443 -20.70 28.68 23.02
CA ALA A 443 -20.47 28.84 24.46
C ALA A 443 -19.90 27.58 25.15
N GLN A 444 -20.00 26.41 24.50
CA GLN A 444 -19.49 25.12 24.98
C GLN A 444 -18.28 24.65 24.17
N SER A 445 -17.64 25.52 23.38
CA SER A 445 -16.52 25.15 22.51
C SER A 445 -15.37 24.47 23.26
N LYS A 446 -15.15 24.81 24.53
CA LYS A 446 -14.12 24.18 25.39
C LYS A 446 -14.40 22.72 25.73
N GLU A 447 -15.61 22.23 25.51
CA GLU A 447 -15.96 20.82 25.71
C GLU A 447 -15.61 19.94 24.49
N LEU A 448 -15.34 20.56 23.33
CA LEU A 448 -15.06 19.85 22.07
C LEU A 448 -13.97 18.77 22.19
N PRO A 449 -12.79 19.02 22.82
CA PRO A 449 -11.77 17.99 22.96
C PRO A 449 -12.27 16.74 23.72
N GLY A 450 -13.06 16.95 24.78
CA GLY A 450 -13.67 15.88 25.57
C GLY A 450 -14.76 15.11 24.83
N ILE A 451 -15.53 15.78 23.97
CA ILE A 451 -16.52 15.16 23.09
C ILE A 451 -15.81 14.31 22.03
N VAL A 452 -14.83 14.89 21.33
CA VAL A 452 -14.01 14.20 20.32
C VAL A 452 -13.35 12.95 20.91
N ALA A 453 -12.79 13.03 22.12
CA ALA A 453 -12.14 11.90 22.77
C ALA A 453 -13.07 10.71 23.08
N LYS A 454 -14.39 10.96 23.18
CA LYS A 454 -15.42 9.94 23.48
C LYS A 454 -16.19 9.48 22.24
N ALA A 455 -16.00 10.16 21.10
CA ALA A 455 -16.71 9.86 19.87
C ALA A 455 -16.35 8.46 19.35
N ARG A 456 -17.33 7.80 18.73
CA ARG A 456 -17.20 6.48 18.13
C ARG A 456 -17.07 6.59 16.61
N PRO A 457 -16.56 5.54 15.93
CA PRO A 457 -16.51 5.53 14.46
C PRO A 457 -17.89 5.86 13.86
N GLY A 458 -17.95 6.90 13.03
CA GLY A 458 -19.14 7.39 12.35
C GLY A 458 -19.86 8.56 13.03
N ASP A 459 -19.57 8.88 14.30
CA ASP A 459 -20.24 9.97 15.03
C ASP A 459 -20.01 11.35 14.38
N ILE A 460 -20.96 12.25 14.58
CA ILE A 460 -21.00 13.62 14.01
C ILE A 460 -20.95 14.64 15.15
N ILE A 461 -20.11 15.66 15.02
CA ILE A 461 -20.04 16.82 15.91
C ILE A 461 -20.54 18.03 15.10
N GLN A 462 -21.73 18.49 15.45
CA GLN A 462 -22.41 19.62 14.83
C GLN A 462 -22.10 20.90 15.61
N LEU A 463 -21.38 21.85 15.01
CA LEU A 463 -21.20 23.19 15.56
C LEU A 463 -22.50 23.99 15.29
N ALA A 464 -23.21 24.35 16.36
CA ALA A 464 -24.57 24.91 16.30
C ALA A 464 -24.62 26.41 15.96
N ASP A 465 -23.54 27.15 16.17
CA ASP A 465 -23.48 28.60 16.01
C ASP A 465 -22.50 28.99 14.88
N THR A 466 -22.63 30.22 14.38
CA THR A 466 -21.75 30.77 13.33
C THR A 466 -20.64 31.67 13.91
N GLY A 467 -20.46 31.62 15.24
CA GLY A 467 -19.54 32.48 16.00
C GLY A 467 -18.18 31.84 16.26
N LEU A 468 -17.50 32.36 17.28
CA LEU A 468 -16.20 31.88 17.71
C LEU A 468 -16.33 30.59 18.53
N TYR A 469 -15.56 29.58 18.14
CA TYR A 469 -15.34 28.36 18.91
C TYR A 469 -13.94 28.44 19.50
N GLU A 470 -13.89 28.83 20.76
CA GLU A 470 -12.67 29.04 21.52
C GLU A 470 -12.08 27.71 21.99
N LEU A 471 -10.84 27.45 21.60
CA LEU A 471 -10.06 26.28 21.99
C LEU A 471 -8.81 26.72 22.77
N ASP A 472 -8.41 25.92 23.75
CA ASP A 472 -7.13 26.04 24.46
C ASP A 472 -6.31 24.73 24.42
N GLU A 473 -6.83 23.71 23.74
CA GLU A 473 -6.15 22.46 23.41
C GLU A 473 -6.62 21.89 22.05
N PRO A 474 -5.81 21.03 21.39
CA PRO A 474 -6.15 20.45 20.09
C PRO A 474 -7.27 19.41 20.15
N LEU A 475 -8.04 19.28 19.06
CA LEU A 475 -8.96 18.17 18.83
C LEU A 475 -8.18 16.95 18.32
N VAL A 476 -8.04 15.92 19.16
CA VAL A 476 -7.25 14.71 18.83
C VAL A 476 -8.13 13.60 18.26
N ILE A 477 -7.97 13.30 16.97
CA ILE A 477 -8.80 12.35 16.23
C ILE A 477 -8.17 10.95 16.25
N ARG A 478 -8.88 9.97 16.80
CA ARG A 478 -8.44 8.55 16.91
C ARG A 478 -9.35 7.55 16.20
N THR A 479 -10.48 8.03 15.68
CA THR A 479 -11.46 7.24 14.95
C THR A 479 -12.07 8.06 13.83
N LEU A 480 -12.89 7.45 12.98
CA LEU A 480 -13.58 8.15 11.89
C LEU A 480 -14.71 9.00 12.46
N ILE A 481 -14.63 10.33 12.36
CA ILE A 481 -15.72 11.23 12.77
C ILE A 481 -15.97 12.35 11.75
N THR A 482 -17.12 13.00 11.86
CA THR A 482 -17.40 14.23 11.12
C THR A 482 -17.49 15.41 12.09
N ILE A 483 -16.85 16.54 11.77
CA ILE A 483 -17.07 17.82 12.43
C ILE A 483 -17.62 18.79 11.39
N LYS A 484 -18.82 19.31 11.61
CA LYS A 484 -19.46 20.20 10.64
C LYS A 484 -20.09 21.43 11.25
N GLY A 485 -19.96 22.56 10.55
CA GLY A 485 -20.72 23.77 10.83
C GLY A 485 -22.20 23.60 10.52
N ARG A 486 -23.04 24.48 11.07
CA ARG A 486 -24.45 24.56 10.68
C ARG A 486 -24.58 25.06 9.24
N ASP A 487 -25.61 24.62 8.54
CA ASP A 487 -25.90 25.16 7.21
C ASP A 487 -26.18 26.67 7.29
N GLY A 488 -25.63 27.41 6.33
CA GLY A 488 -25.80 28.85 6.25
C GLY A 488 -24.70 29.54 5.45
N GLU A 489 -24.77 30.87 5.41
CA GLU A 489 -23.74 31.70 4.78
C GLU A 489 -22.48 31.83 5.67
N PHE A 490 -22.70 31.88 6.99
CA PHE A 490 -21.64 32.11 7.98
C PHE A 490 -21.14 30.82 8.61
N LYS A 491 -19.83 30.64 8.58
CA LYS A 491 -19.15 29.45 9.10
C LYS A 491 -18.67 29.67 10.54
N PRO A 492 -18.83 28.71 11.47
CA PRO A 492 -18.15 28.72 12.76
C PRO A 492 -16.63 28.88 12.60
N GLN A 493 -16.02 29.63 13.50
CA GLN A 493 -14.59 29.95 13.44
C GLN A 493 -13.85 29.41 14.65
N LEU A 494 -12.93 28.46 14.42
CA LEU A 494 -12.04 27.97 15.45
C LEU A 494 -10.90 28.96 15.69
N VAL A 495 -10.70 29.32 16.95
CA VAL A 495 -9.65 30.23 17.42
C VAL A 495 -8.97 29.68 18.67
N ASN A 496 -7.67 29.91 18.80
CA ASN A 496 -6.98 29.68 20.06
C ASN A 496 -7.23 30.86 21.00
N THR A 497 -7.63 30.57 22.22
CA THR A 497 -7.76 31.55 23.32
C THR A 497 -6.83 31.25 24.50
N GLY A 498 -5.96 30.26 24.34
CA GLY A 498 -4.88 29.98 25.28
C GLY A 498 -3.73 30.99 25.17
N ALA A 499 -2.98 31.15 26.27
CA ALA A 499 -1.77 31.98 26.28
C ALA A 499 -0.58 31.34 25.53
N LYS A 500 -0.66 30.03 25.25
CA LYS A 500 0.38 29.27 24.55
C LYS A 500 -0.07 28.96 23.13
N SER A 501 0.89 28.89 22.22
CA SER A 501 0.67 28.41 20.86
C SER A 501 0.21 26.96 20.86
N LEU A 502 -0.70 26.63 19.93
CA LEU A 502 -1.11 25.24 19.68
C LEU A 502 -0.34 24.67 18.48
N PRO A 503 0.05 23.38 18.52
CA PRO A 503 0.65 22.72 17.36
C PRO A 503 -0.35 22.57 16.21
N ALA A 504 -1.62 22.28 16.52
CA ALA A 504 -2.70 22.35 15.56
C ALA A 504 -4.08 22.54 16.21
N PHE A 505 -5.09 22.94 15.43
CA PHE A 505 -6.50 22.84 15.86
C PHE A 505 -6.95 21.38 15.87
N VAL A 506 -6.58 20.61 14.85
CA VAL A 506 -6.92 19.19 14.71
C VAL A 506 -5.64 18.37 14.56
N ILE A 507 -5.50 17.34 15.38
CA ILE A 507 -4.40 16.36 15.32
C ILE A 507 -4.96 14.98 15.02
N ILE A 508 -4.63 14.41 13.87
CA ILE A 508 -4.99 13.04 13.51
C ILE A 508 -3.94 12.07 14.06
N GLU A 509 -4.36 11.13 14.92
CA GLU A 509 -3.53 10.06 15.47
C GLU A 509 -3.85 8.70 14.83
N ASN A 510 -3.16 7.65 15.28
CA ASN A 510 -3.22 6.30 14.73
C ASN A 510 -4.66 5.77 14.57
N GLY A 511 -5.03 5.40 13.33
CA GLY A 511 -6.38 4.91 12.99
C GLY A 511 -7.47 5.99 12.91
N GLY A 512 -7.12 7.27 13.08
CA GLY A 512 -8.04 8.38 12.98
C GLY A 512 -8.48 8.69 11.54
N GLY A 513 -9.68 9.24 11.39
CA GLY A 513 -10.15 9.80 10.13
C GLY A 513 -11.12 10.94 10.39
N ILE A 514 -11.07 12.00 9.60
CA ILE A 514 -11.97 13.13 9.83
C ILE A 514 -12.52 13.70 8.52
N THR A 515 -13.82 13.98 8.56
CA THR A 515 -14.50 14.86 7.61
C THR A 515 -14.78 16.20 8.30
N LEU A 516 -14.28 17.29 7.72
CA LEU A 516 -14.48 18.67 8.18
C LEU A 516 -15.29 19.45 7.16
N GLU A 517 -16.44 19.97 7.57
CA GLU A 517 -17.37 20.65 6.66
C GLU A 517 -17.76 22.02 7.20
N HIS A 518 -17.68 23.06 6.37
CA HIS A 518 -18.25 24.37 6.69
C HIS A 518 -17.64 25.03 7.95
N VAL A 519 -16.30 25.03 8.09
CA VAL A 519 -15.58 25.58 9.26
C VAL A 519 -14.47 26.55 8.83
N GLN A 520 -14.21 27.58 9.64
CA GLN A 520 -13.06 28.47 9.47
C GLN A 520 -11.98 28.23 10.52
N PHE A 521 -10.72 28.30 10.12
CA PHE A 521 -9.54 28.20 10.98
C PHE A 521 -8.76 29.50 10.93
N ASN A 522 -8.69 30.20 12.07
CA ASN A 522 -7.92 31.43 12.22
C ASN A 522 -6.76 31.21 13.18
N SER A 523 -5.55 31.15 12.62
CA SER A 523 -4.34 30.83 13.38
C SER A 523 -3.96 31.92 14.39
N ALA A 524 -4.03 33.19 13.99
CA ALA A 524 -3.61 34.32 14.82
C ALA A 524 -4.82 35.18 15.20
N TYR A 525 -5.31 34.98 16.43
CA TYR A 525 -6.47 35.71 16.97
C TYR A 525 -6.08 36.61 18.14
N LYS A 526 -6.24 37.93 17.96
CA LYS A 526 -5.91 38.94 18.97
C LYS A 526 -4.48 38.75 19.51
N SER A 527 -4.29 38.80 20.84
CA SER A 527 -3.02 38.62 21.53
C SER A 527 -2.84 37.20 22.10
N TYR A 528 -3.65 36.24 21.67
CA TYR A 528 -3.54 34.84 22.10
C TYR A 528 -2.41 34.12 21.37
N GLY A 529 -2.04 32.93 21.85
CA GLY A 529 -1.08 32.09 21.16
C GLY A 529 -1.56 31.75 19.75
N ASP A 530 -0.64 31.71 18.79
CA ASP A 530 -0.93 31.30 17.43
C ASP A 530 -1.17 29.77 17.33
N VAL A 531 -1.70 29.32 16.19
CA VAL A 531 -1.84 27.90 15.89
C VAL A 531 -0.96 27.55 14.70
N GLN A 532 0.03 26.67 14.90
CA GLN A 532 1.01 26.37 13.85
C GLN A 532 0.38 25.72 12.63
N THR A 533 -0.62 24.83 12.81
CA THR A 533 -1.31 24.17 11.70
C THR A 533 -2.83 24.07 11.92
N ALA A 534 -3.69 24.24 10.90
CA ALA A 534 -5.11 23.94 11.14
C ALA A 534 -5.32 22.44 11.37
N ILE A 535 -4.81 21.61 10.45
CA ILE A 535 -4.95 20.16 10.50
C ILE A 535 -3.57 19.54 10.32
N SER A 536 -3.12 18.78 11.31
CA SER A 536 -1.87 18.03 11.22
C SER A 536 -2.10 16.58 11.60
N THR A 537 -1.31 15.66 11.08
CA THR A 537 -1.11 14.37 11.76
C THR A 537 -0.18 14.53 12.95
N THR A 538 -0.17 13.54 13.83
CA THR A 538 0.71 13.48 15.01
C THR A 538 2.18 13.30 14.65
N THR A 539 3.08 13.73 15.55
CA THR A 539 4.51 13.39 15.49
C THR A 539 4.85 12.13 16.31
N LYS A 540 3.85 11.55 17.00
CA LYS A 540 3.98 10.25 17.68
C LYS A 540 4.05 9.12 16.65
N PRO A 541 4.55 7.93 17.04
CA PRO A 541 4.49 6.75 16.19
C PRO A 541 3.07 6.47 15.68
N MET A 542 2.97 6.20 14.39
CA MET A 542 1.73 5.88 13.69
C MET A 542 2.03 4.82 12.64
N ASN A 543 1.24 3.75 12.63
CA ASN A 543 1.33 2.63 11.69
C ASN A 543 0.03 2.46 10.89
N GLY A 544 -1.11 2.80 11.49
CA GLY A 544 -2.41 2.81 10.85
C GLY A 544 -2.53 3.96 9.88
N HIS A 545 -3.24 3.70 8.78
CA HIS A 545 -3.56 4.72 7.80
C HIS A 545 -4.59 5.69 8.38
N TYR A 546 -4.67 6.88 7.78
CA TYR A 546 -5.74 7.83 8.06
C TYR A 546 -6.42 8.32 6.79
N ARG A 547 -7.54 9.01 6.97
CA ARG A 547 -8.29 9.68 5.91
C ARG A 547 -8.65 11.08 6.34
N LEU A 548 -8.58 12.01 5.39
CA LEU A 548 -8.96 13.40 5.61
C LEU A 548 -9.89 13.86 4.49
N GLN A 549 -11.06 14.36 4.85
CA GLN A 549 -11.97 15.06 3.95
C GLN A 549 -12.20 16.47 4.49
N VAL A 550 -12.08 17.46 3.61
CA VAL A 550 -12.30 18.88 3.91
C VAL A 550 -13.21 19.44 2.84
N HIS A 551 -14.31 20.06 3.26
CA HIS A 551 -15.30 20.61 2.36
C HIS A 551 -15.76 21.97 2.86
N ASP A 552 -15.74 22.97 1.97
CA ASP A 552 -16.25 24.31 2.28
C ASP A 552 -15.60 24.91 3.55
N CYS A 553 -14.28 24.79 3.69
CA CYS A 553 -13.54 25.32 4.82
C CYS A 553 -12.70 26.54 4.44
N VAL A 554 -12.39 27.38 5.43
CA VAL A 554 -11.58 28.60 5.26
C VAL A 554 -10.35 28.55 6.17
N PHE A 555 -9.17 28.86 5.63
CA PHE A 555 -7.88 28.83 6.33
C PHE A 555 -7.13 30.15 6.19
N PHE A 556 -6.86 30.84 7.30
CA PHE A 556 -6.22 32.15 7.25
C PHE A 556 -5.38 32.53 8.48
N ASN A 557 -4.54 33.54 8.27
CA ASN A 557 -3.63 34.14 9.24
C ASN A 557 -2.52 33.19 9.77
N PHE A 558 -2.14 32.17 9.00
CA PHE A 558 -0.97 31.34 9.32
C PHE A 558 0.31 32.11 8.98
N ASN A 559 0.69 33.03 9.87
CA ASN A 559 1.59 34.15 9.57
C ASN A 559 3.09 33.83 9.63
N GLU A 560 3.47 32.63 10.09
CA GLU A 560 4.86 32.18 10.12
C GLU A 560 5.18 31.21 8.98
N SER A 561 6.41 31.28 8.45
CA SER A 561 6.85 30.39 7.36
C SER A 561 6.88 28.90 7.73
N SER A 562 7.01 28.60 9.03
CA SER A 562 6.96 27.25 9.60
C SER A 562 5.54 26.73 9.83
N SER A 563 4.52 27.60 9.72
CA SER A 563 3.11 27.24 9.87
C SER A 563 2.58 26.56 8.59
N GLY A 564 1.36 26.00 8.66
CA GLY A 564 0.66 25.50 7.48
C GLY A 564 -0.84 25.37 7.69
N CYS A 565 -1.62 25.17 6.63
CA CYS A 565 -3.04 24.91 6.81
C CYS A 565 -3.29 23.43 7.07
N ILE A 566 -2.79 22.56 6.18
CA ILE A 566 -2.95 21.11 6.25
C ILE A 566 -1.59 20.44 6.09
N ARG A 567 -1.22 19.54 7.02
CA ARG A 567 0.10 18.90 7.03
C ARG A 567 0.05 17.41 7.36
N GLY A 568 0.70 16.59 6.53
CA GLY A 568 1.15 15.24 6.89
C GLY A 568 2.55 15.29 7.47
N THR A 569 2.75 14.68 8.64
CA THR A 569 4.03 14.58 9.35
C THR A 569 4.80 13.33 8.93
N LYS A 570 6.11 13.33 9.20
CA LYS A 570 7.01 12.22 8.87
C LYS A 570 6.50 10.89 9.46
N SER A 571 6.67 9.83 8.70
CA SER A 571 6.23 8.45 8.95
C SER A 571 4.72 8.20 8.94
N THR A 572 3.88 9.21 8.68
CA THR A 572 2.42 9.01 8.56
C THR A 572 1.98 8.71 7.13
N TYR A 573 0.84 8.04 6.95
CA TYR A 573 0.32 7.65 5.64
C TYR A 573 -1.19 7.82 5.53
N ALA A 574 -1.63 8.66 4.58
CA ALA A 574 -3.04 8.82 4.24
C ALA A 574 -3.43 7.88 3.09
N ASP A 575 -4.51 7.12 3.28
CA ASP A 575 -5.21 6.46 2.16
C ASP A 575 -5.69 7.53 1.17
N SER A 576 -6.36 8.55 1.70
CA SER A 576 -6.98 9.59 0.89
C SER A 576 -7.06 10.91 1.62
N VAL A 577 -6.73 11.98 0.91
CA VAL A 577 -6.94 13.37 1.32
C VAL A 577 -7.78 14.06 0.24
N ILE A 578 -8.99 14.48 0.60
CA ILE A 578 -9.94 15.10 -0.32
C ILE A 578 -10.25 16.49 0.21
N ILE A 579 -9.97 17.52 -0.58
CA ILE A 579 -10.17 18.93 -0.20
C ILE A 579 -10.98 19.58 -1.31
N THR A 580 -12.16 20.08 -0.96
CA THR A 580 -13.11 20.63 -1.92
C THR A 580 -13.70 21.96 -1.46
N ASN A 581 -14.01 22.84 -2.42
CA ASN A 581 -14.75 24.09 -2.19
C ASN A 581 -14.14 24.99 -1.09
N SER A 582 -12.82 24.92 -0.88
CA SER A 582 -12.17 25.55 0.28
C SER A 582 -11.34 26.76 -0.12
N LEU A 583 -11.21 27.71 0.82
CA LEU A 583 -10.48 28.97 0.66
C LEU A 583 -9.26 29.03 1.58
N PHE A 584 -8.09 29.32 1.00
CA PHE A 584 -6.84 29.56 1.71
C PHE A 584 -6.41 30.99 1.42
N HIS A 585 -6.36 31.87 2.43
CA HIS A 585 -6.02 33.28 2.23
C HIS A 585 -5.15 33.88 3.33
N HIS A 586 -4.26 34.80 2.97
CA HIS A 586 -3.37 35.53 3.91
C HIS A 586 -2.53 34.60 4.78
N ASN A 587 -1.77 33.72 4.14
CA ASN A 587 -0.94 32.74 4.82
C ASN A 587 0.53 32.89 4.40
N SER A 588 1.41 33.04 5.39
CA SER A 588 2.85 32.94 5.18
C SER A 588 3.30 31.48 5.06
N GLY A 589 2.61 30.58 5.76
CA GLY A 589 2.84 29.14 5.74
C GLY A 589 2.31 28.42 4.49
N THR A 590 2.68 27.15 4.35
CA THR A 590 2.24 26.30 3.23
C THR A 590 0.74 25.97 3.35
N GLY A 591 0.02 25.92 2.22
CA GLY A 591 -1.40 25.53 2.21
C GLY A 591 -1.58 24.07 2.59
N ILE A 592 -1.22 23.17 1.67
CA ILE A 592 -1.34 21.73 1.81
C ILE A 592 0.06 21.11 1.67
N ASP A 593 0.52 20.40 2.70
CA ASP A 593 1.88 19.88 2.78
C ASP A 593 1.93 18.39 3.16
N PHE A 594 2.23 17.54 2.19
CA PHE A 594 2.50 16.11 2.32
C PHE A 594 3.92 15.80 1.83
N SER A 595 4.89 16.58 2.29
CA SER A 595 6.30 16.50 1.87
C SER A 595 7.29 16.10 2.95
N ALA A 596 6.82 15.53 4.07
CA ALA A 596 7.67 15.32 5.24
C ALA A 596 8.78 14.25 5.03
N GLU A 597 8.64 13.40 4.03
CA GLU A 597 9.55 12.27 3.73
C GLU A 597 10.76 12.69 2.86
N LYS A 598 11.64 13.52 3.41
CA LYS A 598 12.75 14.15 2.67
C LYS A 598 14.06 13.35 2.65
N ASP A 599 14.01 12.08 3.03
CA ASP A 599 15.22 11.22 3.13
C ASP A 599 15.55 10.50 1.80
N ASP A 600 14.76 10.73 0.75
CA ASP A 600 14.93 10.15 -0.59
C ASP A 600 14.94 8.62 -0.65
N LYS A 601 14.06 8.00 0.15
CA LYS A 601 13.93 6.54 0.28
C LYS A 601 12.71 5.94 -0.45
N GLY A 602 12.00 6.73 -1.27
CA GLY A 602 10.76 6.31 -1.91
C GLY A 602 9.52 6.37 -1.00
N ILE A 603 9.69 6.84 0.23
CA ILE A 603 8.60 6.98 1.21
C ILE A 603 7.77 8.23 0.88
N TYR A 604 6.45 8.14 1.06
CA TYR A 604 5.55 9.28 0.89
C TYR A 604 4.40 9.26 1.92
N ASN A 605 3.69 10.39 2.04
CA ASN A 605 2.67 10.61 3.07
C ASN A 605 1.22 10.42 2.61
N VAL A 606 0.94 10.38 1.31
CA VAL A 606 -0.44 10.34 0.79
C VAL A 606 -0.54 9.49 -0.48
N ALA A 607 -1.42 8.48 -0.47
CA ALA A 607 -1.71 7.67 -1.64
C ALA A 607 -2.54 8.43 -2.67
N HIS A 608 -3.66 9.03 -2.24
CA HIS A 608 -4.57 9.77 -3.09
C HIS A 608 -4.83 11.18 -2.56
N LEU A 609 -4.43 12.21 -3.32
CA LEU A 609 -4.76 13.61 -3.03
C LEU A 609 -5.69 14.16 -4.10
N LEU A 610 -6.88 14.64 -3.70
CA LEU A 610 -7.80 15.40 -4.54
C LEU A 610 -7.94 16.80 -3.97
N VAL A 611 -7.62 17.82 -4.76
CA VAL A 611 -7.89 19.23 -4.46
C VAL A 611 -8.77 19.79 -5.57
N ARG A 612 -10.04 20.10 -5.27
CA ARG A 612 -10.98 20.53 -6.30
C ARG A 612 -11.77 21.76 -5.89
N ASN A 613 -11.95 22.68 -6.83
CA ASN A 613 -12.76 23.88 -6.62
C ASN A 613 -12.27 24.73 -5.44
N CYS A 614 -10.94 24.83 -5.26
CA CYS A 614 -10.33 25.56 -4.16
C CYS A 614 -9.69 26.87 -4.63
N VAL A 615 -9.64 27.85 -3.73
CA VAL A 615 -8.97 29.14 -3.95
C VAL A 615 -7.78 29.25 -3.01
N PHE A 616 -6.62 29.59 -3.55
CA PHE A 616 -5.41 29.95 -2.82
C PHE A 616 -5.05 31.38 -3.19
N THR A 617 -5.13 32.31 -2.24
CA THR A 617 -4.84 33.72 -2.50
C THR A 617 -3.95 34.35 -1.44
N ASN A 618 -3.07 35.28 -1.84
CA ASN A 618 -2.23 36.04 -0.91
C ASN A 618 -1.39 35.11 -0.01
N MET A 619 -0.62 34.23 -0.65
CA MET A 619 0.22 33.25 0.06
C MET A 619 1.69 33.53 -0.17
N LEU A 620 2.49 33.63 0.90
CA LEU A 620 3.94 33.87 0.78
C LEU A 620 4.74 32.59 0.51
N SER A 621 4.13 31.42 0.72
CA SER A 621 4.71 30.09 0.50
C SER A 621 3.84 29.27 -0.46
N THR A 622 4.33 28.06 -0.75
CA THR A 622 3.71 27.06 -1.64
C THR A 622 2.25 26.77 -1.24
N ALA A 623 1.36 26.65 -2.24
CA ALA A 623 -0.02 26.26 -2.01
C ALA A 623 -0.16 24.75 -1.77
N ILE A 624 0.49 23.92 -2.60
CA ILE A 624 0.40 22.46 -2.54
C ILE A 624 1.79 21.85 -2.70
N ASN A 625 2.17 20.96 -1.77
CA ASN A 625 3.46 20.29 -1.77
C ASN A 625 3.28 18.80 -1.47
N VAL A 626 3.58 17.94 -2.45
CA VAL A 626 3.57 16.48 -2.31
C VAL A 626 4.93 15.97 -2.74
N TYR A 627 5.56 15.13 -1.92
CA TYR A 627 6.92 14.66 -2.16
C TYR A 627 7.03 13.15 -2.08
N ARG A 628 7.75 12.56 -3.03
CA ARG A 628 8.30 11.20 -2.95
C ARG A 628 9.70 11.19 -3.55
N GLY A 629 10.73 11.33 -2.72
CA GLY A 629 12.12 11.37 -3.18
C GLY A 629 12.73 9.99 -3.40
N GLY A 630 13.87 9.93 -4.10
CA GLY A 630 14.62 8.70 -4.36
C GLY A 630 14.26 8.00 -5.66
N ASN A 631 14.76 6.78 -5.83
CA ASN A 631 14.61 5.97 -7.05
C ASN A 631 13.88 4.64 -6.81
N ASP A 632 13.12 4.53 -5.73
CA ASP A 632 12.30 3.36 -5.45
C ASP A 632 11.19 3.19 -6.51
N GLU A 633 10.98 1.94 -6.94
CA GLU A 633 9.98 1.54 -7.94
C GLU A 633 8.98 0.53 -7.36
N SER A 634 8.88 0.45 -6.02
CA SER A 634 8.17 -0.62 -5.31
C SER A 634 6.75 -0.23 -4.88
N THR A 635 6.33 0.99 -5.21
CA THR A 635 5.08 1.61 -4.76
C THR A 635 4.25 2.16 -5.93
N THR A 636 2.97 2.43 -5.68
CA THR A 636 1.95 2.77 -6.70
C THR A 636 1.50 4.25 -6.68
N GLY A 637 2.01 5.05 -5.75
CA GLY A 637 1.61 6.44 -5.56
C GLY A 637 2.79 7.38 -5.32
N PRO A 638 2.53 8.68 -5.04
CA PRO A 638 1.20 9.31 -4.94
C PRO A 638 0.43 9.42 -6.26
N ASN A 639 -0.90 9.49 -6.15
CA ASN A 639 -1.83 9.92 -7.19
C ASN A 639 -2.46 11.26 -6.78
N VAL A 640 -2.27 12.30 -7.61
CA VAL A 640 -2.67 13.67 -7.32
C VAL A 640 -3.61 14.23 -8.39
N VAL A 641 -4.75 14.75 -7.97
CA VAL A 641 -5.71 15.45 -8.83
C VAL A 641 -5.92 16.86 -8.29
N ILE A 642 -5.59 17.87 -9.09
CA ILE A 642 -5.84 19.28 -8.81
C ILE A 642 -6.72 19.81 -9.94
N ASP A 643 -7.94 20.19 -9.61
CA ASP A 643 -8.97 20.43 -10.63
C ASP A 643 -9.85 21.63 -10.28
N HIS A 644 -10.08 22.54 -11.22
CA HIS A 644 -10.90 23.74 -10.98
C HIS A 644 -10.39 24.62 -9.82
N CYS A 645 -9.08 24.74 -9.64
CA CYS A 645 -8.50 25.59 -8.59
C CYS A 645 -8.06 26.96 -9.12
N THR A 646 -8.14 27.98 -8.28
CA THR A 646 -7.59 29.32 -8.57
C THR A 646 -6.47 29.66 -7.61
N PHE A 647 -5.30 29.97 -8.16
CA PHE A 647 -4.11 30.42 -7.44
C PHE A 647 -3.88 31.89 -7.80
N ASN A 648 -4.00 32.78 -6.82
CA ASN A 648 -3.87 34.22 -6.99
C ASN A 648 -2.79 34.77 -6.04
N GLU A 649 -1.70 35.33 -6.57
CA GLU A 649 -0.65 35.92 -5.74
C GLU A 649 -0.05 34.92 -4.71
N VAL A 650 0.34 33.74 -5.23
CA VAL A 650 0.96 32.66 -4.44
C VAL A 650 2.46 32.51 -4.73
N ASP A 651 3.30 32.52 -3.69
CA ASP A 651 4.76 32.27 -3.68
C ASP A 651 5.54 32.96 -4.83
N ASN A 652 5.39 34.29 -4.94
CA ASN A 652 6.03 35.08 -5.99
C ASN A 652 7.53 35.36 -5.78
N ARG A 653 8.15 34.79 -4.74
CA ARG A 653 9.57 34.98 -4.43
C ARG A 653 10.45 34.42 -5.54
N MET A 654 11.70 34.88 -5.61
CA MET A 654 12.71 34.28 -6.48
C MET A 654 12.86 32.79 -6.15
N GLN A 655 12.76 31.94 -7.18
CA GLN A 655 12.74 30.48 -7.05
C GLN A 655 11.54 29.88 -6.30
N GLY A 656 10.51 30.68 -5.99
CA GLY A 656 9.25 30.23 -5.42
C GLY A 656 8.53 29.22 -6.32
N CYS A 657 7.64 28.41 -5.73
CA CYS A 657 6.83 27.43 -6.46
C CYS A 657 5.45 27.25 -5.83
N VAL A 658 4.40 27.37 -6.65
CA VAL A 658 3.00 27.29 -6.22
C VAL A 658 2.58 25.84 -5.92
N VAL A 659 2.89 24.92 -6.82
CA VAL A 659 2.55 23.49 -6.73
C VAL A 659 3.81 22.64 -6.94
N LYS A 660 4.21 21.87 -5.92
CA LYS A 660 5.38 20.98 -5.96
C LYS A 660 4.93 19.53 -5.93
N LEU A 661 5.28 18.76 -6.96
CA LEU A 661 4.91 17.35 -7.14
C LEU A 661 6.12 16.45 -7.55
N PRO A 662 7.33 16.61 -6.97
CA PRO A 662 8.45 15.72 -7.30
C PRO A 662 8.17 14.26 -6.88
N GLY A 663 8.41 13.33 -7.82
CA GLY A 663 8.24 11.89 -7.63
C GLY A 663 6.81 11.37 -7.51
N VAL A 664 5.81 12.23 -7.73
CA VAL A 664 4.41 11.82 -7.89
C VAL A 664 4.26 10.97 -9.16
N GLN A 665 3.68 9.78 -9.04
CA GLN A 665 3.64 8.82 -10.15
C GLN A 665 2.45 9.03 -11.10
N THR A 666 1.35 9.61 -10.60
CA THR A 666 0.21 10.01 -11.42
C THR A 666 -0.28 11.37 -10.97
N ALA A 667 -0.37 12.32 -11.90
CA ALA A 667 -0.84 13.67 -11.58
C ALA A 667 -1.70 14.24 -12.72
N SER A 668 -2.76 14.93 -12.33
CA SER A 668 -3.51 15.82 -13.22
C SER A 668 -3.68 17.18 -12.57
N VAL A 669 -3.22 18.23 -13.25
CA VAL A 669 -3.50 19.62 -12.91
C VAL A 669 -4.31 20.22 -14.04
N THR A 670 -5.63 20.28 -13.86
CA THR A 670 -6.56 20.64 -14.94
C THR A 670 -7.52 21.73 -14.54
N ASN A 671 -8.02 22.47 -15.54
CA ASN A 671 -9.07 23.46 -15.36
C ASN A 671 -8.69 24.57 -14.35
N CYS A 672 -7.40 24.88 -14.19
CA CYS A 672 -6.91 25.80 -13.15
C CYS A 672 -6.56 27.19 -13.68
N VAL A 673 -6.61 28.19 -12.80
CA VAL A 673 -6.15 29.56 -13.08
C VAL A 673 -4.99 29.90 -12.15
N PHE A 674 -3.85 30.25 -12.73
CA PHE A 674 -2.68 30.79 -12.03
C PHE A 674 -2.52 32.27 -12.39
N ASN A 675 -3.00 33.14 -11.51
CA ASN A 675 -2.93 34.59 -11.64
C ASN A 675 -1.81 35.15 -10.77
N LYS A 676 -0.83 35.83 -11.38
CA LYS A 676 0.30 36.45 -10.69
C LYS A 676 0.92 35.55 -9.63
N SER A 677 1.15 34.28 -9.94
CA SER A 677 1.59 33.28 -8.97
C SER A 677 2.87 32.59 -9.43
N GLY A 678 3.78 32.31 -8.50
CA GLY A 678 5.09 31.77 -8.80
C GLY A 678 5.91 32.67 -9.73
N ALA A 679 5.63 33.98 -9.80
CA ALA A 679 6.15 34.88 -10.83
C ALA A 679 7.69 34.96 -10.84
N GLY A 680 8.34 34.88 -9.67
CA GLY A 680 9.80 34.79 -9.53
C GLY A 680 10.38 33.38 -9.73
N GLY A 681 9.56 32.39 -10.09
CA GLY A 681 9.96 30.99 -10.17
C GLY A 681 9.01 30.13 -11.02
N ARG A 682 8.26 29.23 -10.37
CA ARG A 682 7.47 28.17 -11.01
C ARG A 682 6.01 28.21 -10.55
N CYS A 683 5.08 27.88 -11.44
CA CYS A 683 3.73 27.51 -11.04
C CYS A 683 3.67 26.05 -10.60
N ILE A 684 4.27 25.16 -11.38
CA ILE A 684 4.20 23.73 -11.14
C ILE A 684 5.59 23.13 -11.33
N TRP A 685 6.00 22.25 -10.43
CA TRP A 685 7.27 21.54 -10.50
C TRP A 685 7.08 20.02 -10.37
N PHE A 686 7.56 19.31 -11.40
CA PHE A 686 7.70 17.85 -11.44
C PHE A 686 9.18 17.45 -11.54
N GLU A 687 9.49 16.28 -11.00
CA GLU A 687 10.74 15.53 -11.20
C GLU A 687 10.32 14.10 -11.54
N GLU A 688 9.93 13.90 -12.79
CA GLU A 688 9.24 12.69 -13.23
C GLU A 688 10.17 11.65 -13.85
N MET A 689 9.77 10.38 -13.71
CA MET A 689 10.31 9.26 -14.45
C MET A 689 9.57 9.10 -15.78
N SER A 690 10.17 8.41 -16.75
CA SER A 690 9.65 8.30 -18.11
C SER A 690 8.30 7.57 -18.22
N TRP A 691 7.90 6.86 -17.17
CA TRP A 691 6.64 6.09 -17.08
C TRP A 691 5.58 6.78 -16.20
N ASP A 692 5.90 7.90 -15.57
CA ASP A 692 4.94 8.61 -14.72
C ASP A 692 3.82 9.22 -15.59
N LYS A 693 2.58 9.14 -15.10
CA LYS A 693 1.38 9.57 -15.84
C LYS A 693 0.99 10.97 -15.40
N LEU A 694 1.65 11.98 -15.97
CA LEU A 694 1.50 13.38 -15.57
C LEU A 694 0.84 14.23 -16.67
N ARG A 695 -0.06 15.12 -16.27
CA ARG A 695 -0.74 16.03 -17.21
C ARG A 695 -1.04 17.39 -16.60
N VAL A 696 -0.75 18.45 -17.35
CA VAL A 696 -1.20 19.82 -17.12
C VAL A 696 -1.97 20.28 -18.35
N ASP A 697 -3.28 20.54 -18.26
CA ASP A 697 -4.09 20.93 -19.43
C ASP A 697 -5.30 21.77 -19.02
N TYR A 698 -5.84 22.57 -19.94
CA TYR A 698 -6.91 23.52 -19.63
C TYR A 698 -6.53 24.45 -18.47
N CYS A 699 -5.36 25.08 -18.55
CA CYS A 699 -4.83 25.93 -17.48
C CYS A 699 -4.48 27.32 -18.01
N ASN A 700 -4.81 28.37 -17.26
CA ASN A 700 -4.45 29.75 -17.58
C ASN A 700 -3.31 30.24 -16.68
N PHE A 701 -2.22 30.74 -17.26
CA PHE A 701 -1.06 31.27 -16.55
C PHE A 701 -0.87 32.74 -16.91
N TYR A 702 -1.32 33.67 -16.07
CA TYR A 702 -1.20 35.10 -16.35
C TYR A 702 -0.24 35.80 -15.39
N LYS A 703 0.85 36.37 -15.92
CA LYS A 703 1.95 36.99 -15.16
C LYS A 703 2.49 36.05 -14.06
N SER A 704 2.54 34.77 -14.38
CA SER A 704 2.84 33.68 -13.46
C SER A 704 4.09 32.93 -13.90
N GLY A 705 4.63 32.11 -13.00
CA GLY A 705 5.81 31.28 -13.26
C GLY A 705 5.57 30.20 -14.31
N ARG A 706 6.63 29.45 -14.63
CA ARG A 706 6.56 28.34 -15.61
C ARG A 706 6.08 27.02 -15.00
N VAL A 707 5.64 26.11 -15.86
CA VAL A 707 5.62 24.67 -15.55
C VAL A 707 7.04 24.13 -15.77
N SER A 708 7.57 23.38 -14.80
CA SER A 708 8.91 22.80 -14.82
C SER A 708 8.78 21.29 -14.66
N SER A 709 9.37 20.53 -15.59
CA SER A 709 9.33 19.06 -15.62
C SER A 709 10.62 18.55 -16.28
N PHE A 710 11.06 17.33 -15.96
CA PHE A 710 12.30 16.77 -16.46
C PHE A 710 12.29 16.52 -17.99
N PHE A 711 11.26 15.87 -18.51
CA PHE A 711 11.12 15.53 -19.94
C PHE A 711 10.39 16.62 -20.76
N ASN A 712 9.88 17.67 -20.11
CA ASN A 712 9.17 18.78 -20.77
C ASN A 712 7.98 18.35 -21.66
N ASN A 713 7.28 17.28 -21.28
CA ASN A 713 6.18 16.69 -22.05
C ASN A 713 4.84 16.62 -21.28
N VAL A 714 4.75 17.28 -20.12
CA VAL A 714 3.57 17.22 -19.25
C VAL A 714 2.43 18.15 -19.68
N THR A 715 2.70 19.18 -20.49
CA THR A 715 1.69 20.18 -20.88
C THR A 715 0.86 19.74 -22.09
N GLY A 716 -0.46 19.81 -21.95
CA GLY A 716 -1.45 19.56 -22.99
C GLY A 716 -1.62 20.73 -23.98
N LYS A 717 -2.67 20.65 -24.80
CA LYS A 717 -2.92 21.62 -25.89
C LYS A 717 -3.61 22.91 -25.45
N HIS A 718 -4.27 22.92 -24.28
CA HIS A 718 -5.13 24.01 -23.83
C HIS A 718 -4.45 24.81 -22.72
N ILE A 719 -3.35 25.47 -23.06
CA ILE A 719 -2.61 26.34 -22.15
C ILE A 719 -2.85 27.80 -22.56
N TYR A 720 -3.36 28.60 -21.64
CA TYR A 720 -3.75 29.98 -21.85
C TYR A 720 -2.87 30.94 -21.06
N TYR A 721 -2.80 32.20 -21.50
CA TYR A 721 -2.01 33.27 -20.86
C TYR A 721 -2.82 34.58 -20.78
N ASN A 722 -4.15 34.47 -20.71
CA ASN A 722 -5.07 35.59 -20.75
C ASN A 722 -5.19 36.25 -19.38
N ASN A 723 -5.34 37.58 -19.35
CA ASN A 723 -5.68 38.30 -18.12
C ASN A 723 -7.04 37.82 -17.58
N PRO A 724 -7.10 37.14 -16.42
CA PRO A 724 -8.36 36.69 -15.86
C PRO A 724 -9.12 37.88 -15.27
N VAL A 725 -10.41 37.97 -15.58
CA VAL A 725 -11.33 38.90 -14.92
C VAL A 725 -12.17 38.09 -13.96
N PHE A 726 -12.09 38.41 -12.67
CA PHE A 726 -12.83 37.74 -11.60
C PHE A 726 -14.08 38.54 -11.23
N ASN A 727 -15.09 37.88 -10.66
CA ASN A 727 -16.34 38.54 -10.24
C ASN A 727 -16.10 39.61 -9.16
N ASP A 728 -15.52 39.23 -8.02
CA ASP A 728 -15.22 40.14 -6.92
C ASP A 728 -14.08 39.62 -6.01
N PRO A 729 -12.81 39.87 -6.38
CA PRO A 729 -11.66 39.48 -5.57
C PRO A 729 -11.64 40.06 -4.15
N SER A 730 -12.32 41.18 -3.91
CA SER A 730 -12.34 41.82 -2.59
C SER A 730 -13.13 41.00 -1.55
N LEU A 731 -14.08 40.21 -2.05
CA LEU A 731 -14.85 39.23 -1.28
C LEU A 731 -14.33 37.80 -1.44
N TYR A 732 -13.12 37.63 -1.99
CA TYR A 732 -12.54 36.33 -2.35
C TYR A 732 -13.35 35.53 -3.38
N ASP A 733 -14.24 36.18 -4.15
CA ASP A 733 -14.90 35.56 -5.29
C ASP A 733 -14.00 35.59 -6.52
N PHE A 734 -13.16 34.56 -6.60
CA PHE A 734 -12.25 34.31 -7.72
C PHE A 734 -12.86 33.47 -8.84
N ARG A 735 -14.19 33.33 -8.89
CA ARG A 735 -14.85 32.79 -10.09
C ARG A 735 -14.61 33.76 -11.23
N LEU A 736 -14.24 33.24 -12.39
CA LEU A 736 -14.08 34.09 -13.58
C LEU A 736 -15.42 34.73 -13.92
N ALA A 737 -15.40 36.02 -14.28
CA ALA A 737 -16.53 36.68 -14.92
C ALA A 737 -16.87 35.97 -16.24
N ALA A 738 -18.08 36.19 -16.77
CA ALA A 738 -18.49 35.59 -18.04
C ALA A 738 -17.46 35.92 -19.15
N GLY A 739 -16.93 34.90 -19.83
CA GLY A 739 -15.81 35.04 -20.75
C GLY A 739 -15.50 33.78 -21.58
N THR A 740 -14.37 33.81 -22.30
CA THR A 740 -13.97 32.79 -23.30
C THR A 740 -13.11 31.65 -22.76
N LEU A 741 -12.58 31.76 -21.53
CA LEU A 741 -11.76 30.71 -20.91
C LEU A 741 -12.65 29.57 -20.39
N LYS A 742 -12.71 28.49 -21.16
CA LYS A 742 -13.51 27.31 -20.84
C LYS A 742 -12.64 26.13 -20.38
N SER A 743 -13.13 25.40 -19.40
CA SER A 743 -12.58 24.12 -18.94
C SER A 743 -12.92 22.97 -19.90
N ALA A 744 -12.30 21.82 -19.67
CA ALA A 744 -12.55 20.60 -20.42
C ALA A 744 -14.02 20.13 -20.33
N ASP A 745 -14.72 20.48 -19.25
CA ASP A 745 -16.14 20.16 -19.03
C ASP A 745 -17.10 21.28 -19.50
N GLY A 746 -16.58 22.31 -20.20
CA GLY A 746 -17.37 23.39 -20.77
C GLY A 746 -17.77 24.51 -19.79
N LYS A 747 -17.40 24.39 -18.51
CA LYS A 747 -17.56 25.45 -17.50
C LYS A 747 -16.46 26.50 -17.60
N ARG A 748 -16.39 27.42 -16.63
CA ARG A 748 -15.32 28.40 -16.53
C ARG A 748 -14.06 27.72 -15.98
N LEU A 749 -12.88 28.17 -16.43
CA LEU A 749 -11.62 27.80 -15.78
C LEU A 749 -11.58 28.32 -14.33
N GLY A 750 -10.81 27.64 -13.48
CA GLY A 750 -10.69 27.98 -12.07
C GLY A 750 -11.91 27.51 -11.28
N VAL A 751 -12.16 28.20 -10.16
CA VAL A 751 -13.27 27.89 -9.26
C VAL A 751 -14.60 28.23 -9.93
N ASN A 752 -15.62 27.40 -9.71
CA ASN A 752 -16.99 27.55 -10.24
C ASN A 752 -18.00 27.95 -9.17
#